data_AF-A0A6H1KQN7-F1
#
_entry.id   AF-A0A6H1KQN7-F1
#
_cell.length_a   1.000
_cell.length_b   1.000
_cell.length_c   1.000
_cell.angle_alpha   90.00
_cell.angle_beta   90.00
_cell.angle_gamma   90.00
#
_symmetry.space_group_name_H-M   'P 1'
#
loop_
_entity.id
_entity.type
_entity.pdbx_description
1 polymer ?
#
loop_
_entity_poly.entity_id
_entity_poly.type
_entity_poly.pdbx_seq_one_letter_code
_entity_poly.pdbx_strand_id
1 'polypeptide(L)'
;MQDVRELLAEYGQAHSDELPEEDRHRLLADVVAALIRRTDPDATLVYRAPYEPAVFFELAGRDYAITVTTAVGEDAVTTARVAMSARERDLEPGVRWVLICARATGQEIGAEVSALLRAQGVLLDRDHLEAAVCDLAPLTALISAAFRPPRPPHTPLHELLLQEPSEPAPALALAARPATAPGVPSRTPAGVDLCVVLAGESWPARPSGMAWESAERALITTEAGVAEVDLQRGGTRWRLPLPGVHGDAAVRADGSMWVLCGPAVVQWHDGVLQAVGGGFEANATLLLGPDSTVWVLSGSGATLGTRTGSTLALTRLDDQVGNQQRFALDFDAAVRSAAWLGERRFLLAAGGHSAVVDLAVSTSAGPHENWMLTPVSYPGHLARGGGDTVLVAGRAGSGVGVELHALNTADRTSDTVAEMQLGDVFGLVQNPAGGPAYLLGVRPTNDADAVHPVLVKVTGHAAAASSAAPDPQPTAADAYTEVRRLAHGVKKDYALETFPLPDGKGGMGIVHEAVHKATGTVVAFKKPRSLRENLTARMLREIEVAQKLGTNCHVMPVLDFSPRAEWFVMPMAQGTAERLQPELQHDPAALRALVDAVASALADAHRMDYLHRDIKPANILLLDGRWVLGDWGIVRRPRGQTTNPKRTGTAIGTAEFGAPELSVDPHNATPASDIYSLGKVIGWLLTGLPPEVNVPLLPSGPWRGVVRRCTYHDPRQRPQTIADFLDVVEQETAPQIDLPIARAQQLLAAAKEEDTDAARRLLALAADHGDDYELYLDVLPNLDIETTAPLLLDHPEQTRTLVQAMTGHVRGDGTGWPHWNESKRAIAWLRGVARHAAEEEHWDLLEEAARGMCTWDEASNEFDQQIATRDWLRRLHGQAARIVAGVLRDHPDSARFYYELAGERAVDMAIRSAVNQATSH
;
A
#
# COMPACT_ATOMS: atom_id res chain seq x y z
N MET A 1 -2.35 -15.78 14.45
CA MET A 1 -3.18 -14.91 13.59
C MET A 1 -3.86 -15.81 12.59
N GLN A 2 -5.18 -15.93 12.72
CA GLN A 2 -6.04 -16.66 11.81
C GLN A 2 -6.02 -15.96 10.45
N ASP A 3 -6.05 -16.71 9.35
CA ASP A 3 -6.09 -16.12 8.00
C ASP A 3 -7.42 -15.33 7.86
N VAL A 4 -7.38 -14.11 7.32
CA VAL A 4 -8.59 -13.29 7.05
C VAL A 4 -9.61 -14.10 6.23
N ARG A 5 -9.14 -15.01 5.38
CA ARG A 5 -9.97 -15.93 4.60
C ARG A 5 -10.72 -16.94 5.46
N GLU A 6 -10.10 -17.44 6.53
CA GLU A 6 -10.77 -18.32 7.50
C GLU A 6 -11.84 -17.55 8.28
N LEU A 7 -11.55 -16.31 8.69
CA LEU A 7 -12.53 -15.45 9.36
C LEU A 7 -13.74 -15.13 8.49
N LEU A 8 -13.54 -14.85 7.19
CA LEU A 8 -14.63 -14.65 6.23
C LEU A 8 -15.52 -15.90 6.09
N ALA A 9 -14.91 -17.09 6.05
CA ALA A 9 -15.63 -18.35 5.96
C ALA A 9 -16.42 -18.65 7.24
N GLU A 10 -15.82 -18.43 8.41
CA GLU A 10 -16.50 -18.58 9.71
C GLU A 10 -17.64 -17.57 9.87
N TYR A 11 -17.44 -16.32 9.47
CA TYR A 11 -18.49 -15.30 9.45
C TYR A 11 -19.67 -15.71 8.55
N GLY A 12 -19.39 -16.22 7.34
CA GLY A 12 -20.41 -16.74 6.42
C GLY A 12 -21.20 -17.92 7.02
N GLN A 13 -20.50 -18.87 7.66
CA GLN A 13 -21.14 -19.99 8.37
C GLN A 13 -22.05 -19.50 9.51
N ALA A 14 -21.61 -18.48 10.26
CA ALA A 14 -22.40 -17.89 11.34
C ALA A 14 -23.71 -17.26 10.86
N HIS A 15 -23.80 -16.91 9.57
CA HIS A 15 -25.01 -16.38 8.94
C HIS A 15 -25.81 -17.42 8.15
N SER A 16 -25.36 -18.68 8.12
CA SER A 16 -26.10 -19.79 7.51
C SER A 16 -27.26 -20.23 8.40
N ASP A 17 -28.43 -20.43 7.81
CA ASP A 17 -29.61 -20.97 8.51
C ASP A 17 -29.47 -22.49 8.84
N GLU A 18 -28.39 -23.14 8.36
CA GLU A 18 -28.12 -24.56 8.64
C GLU A 18 -27.63 -24.82 10.08
N LEU A 19 -27.05 -23.81 10.74
CA LEU A 19 -26.58 -23.93 12.13
C LEU A 19 -27.67 -23.54 13.12
N PRO A 20 -27.78 -24.24 14.28
CA PRO A 20 -28.61 -23.80 15.40
C PRO A 20 -28.22 -22.38 15.87
N GLU A 21 -29.20 -21.64 16.40
CA GLU A 21 -28.99 -20.25 16.82
C GLU A 21 -27.87 -20.08 17.86
N GLU A 22 -27.75 -21.02 18.79
CA GLU A 22 -26.69 -21.04 19.82
C GLU A 22 -25.29 -21.18 19.20
N ASP A 23 -25.15 -22.06 18.20
CA ASP A 23 -23.87 -22.28 17.52
C ASP A 23 -23.48 -21.08 16.65
N ARG A 24 -24.45 -20.44 15.97
CA ARG A 24 -24.22 -19.19 15.23
C ARG A 24 -23.74 -18.07 16.13
N HIS A 25 -24.40 -17.91 17.28
CA HIS A 25 -24.07 -16.89 18.25
C HIS A 25 -22.66 -17.09 18.83
N ARG A 26 -22.30 -18.34 19.16
CA ARG A 26 -20.95 -18.70 19.61
C ARG A 26 -19.89 -18.40 18.54
N LEU A 27 -20.14 -18.82 17.30
CA LEU A 27 -19.21 -18.60 16.19
C LEU A 27 -18.98 -17.10 15.92
N LEU A 28 -20.02 -16.28 16.02
CA LEU A 28 -19.87 -14.82 15.91
C LEU A 28 -19.04 -14.22 17.05
N ALA A 29 -19.21 -14.69 18.27
CA ALA A 29 -18.39 -14.26 19.40
C ALA A 29 -16.92 -14.65 19.21
N ASP A 30 -16.66 -15.85 18.67
CA ASP A 30 -15.31 -16.30 18.32
C ASP A 30 -14.69 -15.44 17.21
N VAL A 31 -15.45 -15.11 16.15
CA VAL A 31 -15.03 -14.19 15.09
C VAL A 31 -14.69 -12.81 15.65
N VAL A 32 -15.55 -12.23 16.49
CA VAL A 32 -15.31 -10.92 17.12
C VAL A 32 -14.07 -10.97 18.02
N ALA A 33 -13.91 -12.03 18.82
CA ALA A 33 -12.72 -12.19 19.65
C ALA A 33 -11.44 -12.33 18.81
N ALA A 34 -11.50 -13.03 17.67
CA ALA A 34 -10.39 -13.14 16.74
C ALA A 34 -10.04 -11.79 16.11
N LEU A 35 -11.04 -10.97 15.74
CA LEU A 35 -10.83 -9.62 15.23
C LEU A 35 -10.15 -8.70 16.25
N ILE A 36 -10.59 -8.71 17.52
CA ILE A 36 -9.94 -7.93 18.57
C ILE A 36 -8.51 -8.42 18.83
N ARG A 37 -8.28 -9.73 18.83
CA ARG A 37 -6.95 -10.33 19.02
C ARG A 37 -5.93 -10.02 17.93
N ARG A 38 -6.35 -9.44 16.80
CA ARG A 38 -5.42 -8.90 15.79
C ARG A 38 -4.74 -7.61 16.26
N THR A 39 -5.39 -6.84 17.14
CA THR A 39 -4.85 -5.57 17.67
C THR A 39 -4.47 -5.66 19.16
N ASP A 40 -5.21 -6.43 19.95
CA ASP A 40 -4.94 -6.68 21.37
C ASP A 40 -4.83 -8.20 21.62
N PRO A 41 -3.63 -8.77 21.65
CA PRO A 41 -3.42 -10.20 21.88
C PRO A 41 -3.96 -10.72 23.21
N ASP A 42 -4.14 -9.86 24.22
CA ASP A 42 -4.56 -10.22 25.57
C ASP A 42 -6.09 -10.25 25.74
N ALA A 43 -6.83 -9.91 24.68
CA ALA A 43 -8.29 -9.96 24.69
C ALA A 43 -8.84 -11.34 25.08
N THR A 44 -9.68 -11.35 26.12
CA THR A 44 -10.27 -12.54 26.72
C THR A 44 -11.72 -12.72 26.31
N LEU A 45 -12.10 -13.95 25.96
CA LEU A 45 -13.48 -14.30 25.65
C LEU A 45 -14.04 -15.10 26.82
N VAL A 46 -15.14 -14.62 27.41
CA VAL A 46 -15.75 -15.22 28.60
C VAL A 46 -17.20 -15.60 28.31
N TYR A 47 -17.51 -16.88 28.53
CA TYR A 47 -18.87 -17.43 28.46
C TYR A 47 -19.47 -17.48 29.86
N ARG A 48 -20.39 -16.55 30.19
CA ARG A 48 -21.08 -16.56 31.50
C ARG A 48 -22.38 -17.38 31.47
N ALA A 49 -23.06 -17.44 30.33
CA ALA A 49 -24.23 -18.25 30.07
C ALA A 49 -24.20 -18.77 28.61
N PRO A 50 -24.97 -19.81 28.25
CA PRO A 50 -24.99 -20.37 26.89
C PRO A 50 -25.32 -19.34 25.80
N TYR A 51 -26.01 -18.24 26.17
CA TYR A 51 -26.53 -17.23 25.24
C TYR A 51 -25.93 -15.83 25.45
N GLU A 52 -24.89 -15.68 26.27
CA GLU A 52 -24.28 -14.37 26.56
C GLU A 52 -22.74 -14.43 26.67
N PRO A 53 -22.03 -14.72 25.56
CA PRO A 53 -20.60 -14.50 25.48
C PRO A 53 -20.30 -12.99 25.54
N ALA A 54 -19.27 -12.62 26.28
CA ALA A 54 -18.68 -11.30 26.19
C ALA A 54 -17.18 -11.37 25.94
N VAL A 55 -16.72 -10.54 25.02
CA VAL A 55 -15.30 -10.30 24.77
C VAL A 55 -14.86 -9.13 25.63
N PHE A 56 -13.85 -9.33 26.45
CA PHE A 56 -13.25 -8.31 27.31
C PHE A 56 -11.84 -8.01 26.80
N PHE A 57 -11.52 -6.74 26.64
CA PHE A 57 -10.22 -6.32 26.15
C PHE A 57 -9.88 -4.92 26.67
N GLU A 58 -8.59 -4.59 26.70
CA GLU A 58 -8.10 -3.28 27.10
C GLU A 58 -7.62 -2.56 25.84
N LEU A 59 -8.15 -1.36 25.58
CA LEU A 59 -7.69 -0.52 24.48
C LEU A 59 -7.35 0.86 25.03
N ALA A 60 -6.09 1.26 24.84
CA ALA A 60 -5.55 2.53 25.34
C ALA A 60 -5.77 2.75 26.85
N GLY A 61 -5.62 1.72 27.69
CA GLY A 61 -5.80 1.87 29.14
C GLY A 61 -7.26 1.87 29.62
N ARG A 62 -8.20 1.53 28.74
CA ARG A 62 -9.63 1.44 29.05
C ARG A 62 -10.16 0.03 28.81
N ASP A 63 -10.95 -0.44 29.76
CA ASP A 63 -11.62 -1.73 29.65
C ASP A 63 -12.89 -1.61 28.79
N TYR A 64 -13.00 -2.53 27.83
CA TYR A 64 -14.16 -2.67 26.96
C TYR A 64 -14.78 -4.06 27.14
N ALA A 65 -16.11 -4.10 27.05
CA ALA A 65 -16.89 -5.33 27.01
C ALA A 65 -17.76 -5.35 25.75
N ILE A 66 -17.56 -6.32 24.87
CA ILE A 66 -18.36 -6.53 23.66
C ILE A 66 -19.37 -7.63 23.90
N THR A 67 -20.63 -7.39 23.55
CA THR A 67 -21.68 -8.40 23.46
C THR A 67 -22.19 -8.46 22.03
N VAL A 68 -22.27 -9.65 21.45
CA VAL A 68 -22.74 -9.86 20.08
C VAL A 68 -24.16 -10.40 20.13
N THR A 69 -25.01 -10.04 19.16
CA THR A 69 -26.35 -10.61 18.99
C THR A 69 -26.69 -10.86 17.53
N THR A 70 -27.44 -11.92 17.28
CA THR A 70 -28.00 -12.28 15.97
C THR A 70 -29.45 -11.82 15.80
N ALA A 71 -30.05 -11.24 16.85
CA ALA A 71 -31.44 -10.81 16.83
C ALA A 71 -31.64 -9.62 15.87
N VAL A 72 -32.81 -9.56 15.25
CA VAL A 72 -33.21 -8.53 14.28
C VAL A 72 -34.55 -7.91 14.70
N GLY A 73 -34.82 -6.66 14.31
CA GLY A 73 -36.09 -5.99 14.62
C GLY A 73 -36.39 -5.87 16.12
N GLU A 74 -37.63 -6.16 16.54
CA GLU A 74 -38.08 -6.02 17.94
C GLU A 74 -37.35 -6.96 18.92
N ASP A 75 -36.89 -8.12 18.44
CA ASP A 75 -36.14 -9.08 19.24
C ASP A 75 -34.73 -8.57 19.58
N ALA A 76 -34.15 -7.72 18.73
CA ALA A 76 -32.87 -7.05 19.00
C ALA A 76 -33.00 -6.12 20.21
N VAL A 77 -34.13 -5.41 20.34
CA VAL A 77 -34.38 -4.51 21.46
C VAL A 77 -34.53 -5.29 22.77
N THR A 78 -35.25 -6.42 22.72
CA THR A 78 -35.41 -7.31 23.89
C THR A 78 -34.07 -7.88 24.32
N THR A 79 -33.27 -8.36 23.36
CA THR A 79 -31.93 -8.90 23.62
C THR A 79 -30.98 -7.84 24.18
N ALA A 80 -31.00 -6.63 23.62
CA ALA A 80 -30.23 -5.49 24.12
C ALA A 80 -30.62 -5.14 25.57
N ARG A 81 -31.92 -5.09 25.90
CA ARG A 81 -32.41 -4.86 27.27
C ARG A 81 -31.96 -5.93 28.25
N VAL A 82 -32.01 -7.20 27.85
CA VAL A 82 -31.54 -8.33 28.66
C VAL A 82 -30.04 -8.24 28.90
N ALA A 83 -29.25 -8.02 27.84
CA ALA A 83 -27.81 -7.84 27.94
C ALA A 83 -27.45 -6.65 28.87
N MET A 84 -28.13 -5.51 28.76
CA MET A 84 -27.93 -4.37 29.65
C MET A 84 -28.27 -4.68 31.11
N SER A 85 -29.42 -5.33 31.36
CA SER A 85 -29.89 -5.68 32.72
C SER A 85 -29.01 -6.73 33.40
N ALA A 86 -28.31 -7.56 32.61
CA ALA A 86 -27.28 -8.47 33.10
C ALA A 86 -26.01 -7.71 33.48
N ARG A 87 -25.64 -6.68 32.72
CA ARG A 87 -24.36 -5.96 32.85
C ARG A 87 -24.34 -4.88 33.93
N GLU A 88 -25.47 -4.23 34.22
CA GLU A 88 -25.61 -3.30 35.36
C GLU A 88 -25.25 -3.95 36.72
N ARG A 89 -25.27 -5.28 36.82
CA ARG A 89 -24.96 -6.01 38.07
C ARG A 89 -23.51 -6.52 38.15
N ASP A 90 -22.81 -6.59 37.03
CA ASP A 90 -21.65 -7.49 36.84
C ASP A 90 -20.40 -6.84 36.24
N LEU A 91 -20.51 -5.63 35.67
CA LEU A 91 -19.37 -4.87 35.14
C LEU A 91 -18.80 -3.93 36.21
N GLU A 92 -17.48 -3.81 36.26
CA GLU A 92 -16.82 -2.83 37.11
C GLU A 92 -17.16 -1.39 36.67
N PRO A 93 -17.24 -0.42 37.59
CA PRO A 93 -17.45 0.98 37.23
C PRO A 93 -16.35 1.48 36.28
N GLY A 94 -16.73 1.92 35.08
CA GLY A 94 -15.80 2.49 34.08
C GLY A 94 -15.58 1.64 32.82
N VAL A 95 -16.05 0.38 32.81
CA VAL A 95 -15.99 -0.46 31.60
C VAL A 95 -16.94 0.07 30.52
N ARG A 96 -16.42 0.30 29.31
CA ARG A 96 -17.22 0.72 28.15
C ARG A 96 -17.89 -0.48 27.49
N TRP A 97 -19.16 -0.33 27.13
CA TRP A 97 -19.91 -1.44 26.55
C TRP A 97 -20.17 -1.26 25.05
N VAL A 98 -19.95 -2.32 24.29
CA VAL A 98 -20.20 -2.38 22.85
C VAL A 98 -21.23 -3.47 22.58
N LEU A 99 -22.34 -3.11 21.96
CA LEU A 99 -23.31 -4.06 21.43
C LEU A 99 -23.06 -4.22 19.93
N ILE A 100 -22.85 -5.45 19.46
CA ILE A 100 -22.74 -5.77 18.03
C ILE A 100 -23.99 -6.51 17.57
N CYS A 101 -24.77 -5.90 16.69
CA CYS A 101 -25.90 -6.54 16.02
C CYS A 101 -25.43 -7.12 14.67
N ALA A 102 -25.06 -8.40 14.65
CA ALA A 102 -24.37 -9.00 13.50
C ALA A 102 -25.25 -9.16 12.25
N ARG A 103 -26.59 -9.23 12.39
CA ARG A 103 -27.53 -9.44 11.27
C ARG A 103 -28.36 -8.23 10.89
N ALA A 104 -28.47 -7.24 11.79
CA ALA A 104 -29.31 -6.07 11.59
C ALA A 104 -28.49 -4.88 11.09
N THR A 105 -29.04 -4.09 10.18
CA THR A 105 -28.50 -2.80 9.75
C THR A 105 -29.00 -1.67 10.65
N GLY A 106 -28.31 -0.53 10.67
CA GLY A 106 -28.72 0.63 11.46
C GLY A 106 -30.17 1.08 11.22
N GLN A 107 -30.74 0.86 10.03
CA GLN A 107 -32.14 1.17 9.74
C GLN A 107 -33.15 0.21 10.42
N GLU A 108 -32.74 -1.05 10.62
CA GLU A 108 -33.56 -2.08 11.26
C GLU A 108 -33.46 -2.00 12.79
N ILE A 109 -32.40 -1.38 13.30
CA ILE A 109 -32.18 -1.19 14.72
C ILE A 109 -32.94 0.06 15.17
N GLY A 110 -34.12 -0.14 15.75
CA GLY A 110 -35.01 0.95 16.15
C GLY A 110 -34.38 1.95 17.12
N ALA A 111 -34.88 3.20 17.10
CA ALA A 111 -34.44 4.29 17.97
C ALA A 111 -34.46 3.97 19.48
N GLU A 112 -35.23 2.95 19.88
CA GLU A 112 -35.27 2.44 21.26
C GLU A 112 -33.92 1.88 21.73
N VAL A 113 -33.20 1.13 20.89
CA VAL A 113 -31.88 0.56 21.26
C VAL A 113 -30.86 1.67 21.46
N SER A 114 -30.86 2.64 20.54
CA SER A 114 -30.00 3.83 20.64
C SER A 114 -30.32 4.67 21.88
N ALA A 115 -31.59 4.79 22.27
CA ALA A 115 -31.97 5.51 23.49
C ALA A 115 -31.50 4.81 24.76
N LEU A 116 -31.53 3.48 24.79
CA LEU A 116 -31.04 2.67 25.91
C LEU A 116 -29.52 2.83 26.12
N LEU A 117 -28.74 2.94 25.03
CA LEU A 117 -27.28 2.99 25.06
C LEU A 117 -26.67 4.35 25.48
N ARG A 118 -27.46 5.43 25.48
CA ARG A 118 -27.00 6.82 25.72
C ARG A 118 -26.19 7.04 27.00
N ALA A 119 -26.25 6.13 27.97
CA ALA A 119 -25.55 6.29 29.24
C ALA A 119 -24.07 5.86 29.18
N GLN A 120 -23.71 4.74 28.52
CA GLN A 120 -22.36 4.13 28.63
C GLN A 120 -21.97 3.15 27.49
N GLY A 121 -22.67 3.14 26.35
CA GLY A 121 -22.36 2.17 25.30
C GLY A 121 -22.62 2.62 23.86
N VAL A 122 -22.00 1.90 22.93
CA VAL A 122 -22.14 2.11 21.48
C VAL A 122 -22.69 0.86 20.81
N LEU A 123 -23.40 1.07 19.72
CA LEU A 123 -23.96 0.03 18.85
C LEU A 123 -23.15 -0.01 17.56
N LEU A 124 -22.63 -1.19 17.25
CA LEU A 124 -22.12 -1.52 15.92
C LEU A 124 -23.12 -2.48 15.27
N ASP A 125 -23.53 -2.16 14.06
CA ASP A 125 -24.45 -2.99 13.28
C ASP A 125 -23.69 -3.96 12.36
N ARG A 126 -24.43 -4.65 11.48
CA ARG A 126 -23.85 -5.58 10.51
C ARG A 126 -22.77 -4.92 9.64
N ASP A 127 -23.01 -3.71 9.14
CA ASP A 127 -22.10 -3.04 8.20
C ASP A 127 -20.72 -2.79 8.86
N HIS A 128 -20.71 -2.44 10.15
CA HIS A 128 -19.48 -2.29 10.95
C HIS A 128 -18.72 -3.61 11.12
N LEU A 129 -19.44 -4.69 11.42
CA LEU A 129 -18.81 -6.00 11.58
C LEU A 129 -18.26 -6.52 10.26
N GLU A 130 -18.99 -6.36 9.15
CA GLU A 130 -18.55 -6.71 7.80
C GLU A 130 -17.32 -5.90 7.37
N ALA A 131 -17.25 -4.61 7.71
CA ALA A 131 -16.05 -3.80 7.49
C ALA A 131 -14.82 -4.37 8.22
N ALA A 132 -14.98 -4.83 9.46
CA ALA A 132 -13.90 -5.43 10.22
C ALA A 132 -13.49 -6.82 9.70
N VAL A 133 -14.46 -7.67 9.36
CA VAL A 133 -14.21 -9.02 8.81
C VAL A 133 -13.53 -8.95 7.44
N CYS A 134 -13.93 -7.99 6.60
CA CYS A 134 -13.33 -7.75 5.29
C CYS A 134 -11.97 -7.04 5.36
N ASP A 135 -11.52 -6.65 6.55
CA ASP A 135 -10.27 -5.92 6.79
C ASP A 135 -10.24 -4.53 6.12
N LEU A 136 -11.42 -3.89 6.01
CA LEU A 136 -11.56 -2.49 5.61
C LEU A 136 -11.10 -1.55 6.71
N ALA A 137 -11.44 -1.86 7.96
CA ALA A 137 -11.02 -1.13 9.15
C ALA A 137 -10.91 -2.09 10.35
N PRO A 138 -9.89 -1.98 11.22
CA PRO A 138 -9.82 -2.79 12.43
C PRO A 138 -11.05 -2.57 13.32
N LEU A 139 -11.59 -3.64 13.92
CA LEU A 139 -12.75 -3.54 14.80
C LEU A 139 -12.50 -2.59 15.98
N THR A 140 -11.30 -2.60 16.55
CA THR A 140 -10.90 -1.68 17.62
C THR A 140 -10.92 -0.21 17.17
N ALA A 141 -10.52 0.10 15.93
CA ALA A 141 -10.60 1.45 15.39
C ALA A 141 -12.05 1.91 15.21
N LEU A 142 -12.94 1.02 14.74
CA LEU A 142 -14.38 1.31 14.64
C LEU A 142 -15.00 1.56 16.03
N ILE A 143 -14.62 0.76 17.03
CA ILE A 143 -15.05 0.95 18.43
C ILE A 143 -14.59 2.31 18.94
N SER A 144 -13.29 2.63 18.86
CA SER A 144 -12.77 3.92 19.32
C SER A 144 -13.45 5.09 18.60
N ALA A 145 -13.66 4.99 17.28
CA ALA A 145 -14.34 6.01 16.51
C ALA A 145 -15.81 6.21 16.92
N ALA A 146 -16.54 5.12 17.22
CA ALA A 146 -17.92 5.19 17.67
C ALA A 146 -18.07 5.88 19.04
N PHE A 147 -17.04 5.80 19.89
CA PHE A 147 -17.00 6.49 21.18
C PHE A 147 -16.54 7.96 21.13
N ARG A 148 -16.15 8.52 19.97
CA ARG A 148 -15.75 9.93 19.88
C ARG A 148 -16.96 10.87 19.97
N PRO A 149 -17.03 11.82 20.92
CA PRO A 149 -18.11 12.81 20.97
C PRO A 149 -18.02 13.82 19.81
N PRO A 150 -19.13 14.51 19.45
CA PRO A 150 -20.49 14.35 19.97
C PRO A 150 -21.30 13.37 19.10
N ARG A 151 -20.96 12.08 19.11
CA ARG A 151 -21.66 11.07 18.31
C ARG A 151 -22.84 10.43 19.05
N PRO A 152 -23.94 10.12 18.34
CA PRO A 152 -25.00 9.28 18.89
C PRO A 152 -24.49 7.85 19.16
N PRO A 153 -25.17 7.07 20.02
CA PRO A 153 -24.77 5.69 20.34
C PRO A 153 -24.65 4.75 19.14
N HIS A 154 -25.34 5.05 18.04
CA HIS A 154 -25.14 4.41 16.74
C HIS A 154 -24.78 5.47 15.72
N THR A 155 -23.62 5.31 15.09
CA THR A 155 -23.16 6.17 13.99
C THR A 155 -22.99 5.27 12.76
N PRO A 156 -23.57 5.58 11.60
CA PRO A 156 -23.42 4.76 10.39
C PRO A 156 -21.94 4.62 9.98
N LEU A 157 -21.58 3.47 9.40
CA LEU A 157 -20.20 3.16 9.01
C LEU A 157 -19.55 4.25 8.15
N HIS A 158 -20.31 4.80 7.19
CA HIS A 158 -19.80 5.84 6.30
C HIS A 158 -19.45 7.15 7.05
N GLU A 159 -20.18 7.50 8.12
CA GLU A 159 -19.83 8.67 8.94
C GLU A 159 -18.60 8.41 9.82
N LEU A 160 -18.26 7.14 10.10
CA LEU A 160 -17.05 6.77 10.82
C LEU A 160 -15.81 6.78 9.93
N LEU A 161 -15.93 6.31 8.69
CA LEU A 161 -14.80 6.07 7.78
C LEU A 161 -14.55 7.20 6.77
N LEU A 162 -15.60 7.88 6.32
CA LEU A 162 -15.42 8.98 5.37
C LEU A 162 -14.86 10.19 6.12
N GLN A 163 -13.78 10.73 5.57
CA GLN A 163 -13.16 11.94 6.09
C GLN A 163 -13.54 13.11 5.18
N GLU A 164 -13.65 14.31 5.75
CA GLU A 164 -13.58 15.50 4.90
C GLU A 164 -12.19 15.54 4.27
N PRO A 165 -12.08 15.45 2.93
CA PRO A 165 -10.78 15.42 2.29
C PRO A 165 -10.08 16.76 2.56
N SER A 166 -8.84 16.69 3.04
CA SER A 166 -8.00 17.86 3.31
C SER A 166 -7.76 18.73 2.06
N GLU A 167 -7.95 18.15 0.88
CA GLU A 167 -7.72 18.78 -0.41
C GLU A 167 -8.93 18.65 -1.37
N PRO A 168 -9.11 19.62 -2.28
CA PRO A 168 -10.20 19.60 -3.24
C PRO A 168 -10.09 18.41 -4.19
N ALA A 169 -11.23 17.99 -4.74
CA ALA A 169 -11.26 16.92 -5.72
C ALA A 169 -10.31 17.22 -6.90
N PRO A 170 -9.63 16.20 -7.45
CA PRO A 170 -8.57 16.44 -8.40
C PRO A 170 -9.12 17.07 -9.69
N ALA A 171 -8.70 18.29 -10.05
CA ALA A 171 -9.36 19.07 -11.09
C ALA A 171 -8.97 18.64 -12.52
N LEU A 172 -9.95 18.24 -13.33
CA LEU A 172 -9.81 18.04 -14.77
C LEU A 172 -10.61 19.10 -15.52
N ALA A 173 -9.98 19.75 -16.49
CA ALA A 173 -10.63 20.75 -17.34
C ALA A 173 -10.66 20.28 -18.80
N LEU A 174 -11.69 20.72 -19.54
CA LEU A 174 -11.77 20.53 -20.99
C LEU A 174 -10.51 21.07 -21.66
N ALA A 175 -9.89 20.28 -22.54
CA ALA A 175 -8.62 20.66 -23.20
C ALA A 175 -8.66 22.00 -23.97
N ALA A 176 -9.84 22.50 -24.35
CA ALA A 176 -10.02 23.81 -24.99
C ALA A 176 -9.96 25.02 -24.02
N ARG A 177 -9.98 24.78 -22.70
CA ARG A 177 -9.99 25.81 -21.64
C ARG A 177 -8.64 26.05 -20.94
N PRO A 178 -7.70 25.11 -20.78
CA PRO A 178 -6.36 25.40 -20.26
C PRO A 178 -5.54 26.16 -21.29
N ALA A 179 -4.74 27.12 -20.83
CA ALA A 179 -3.91 27.99 -21.67
C ALA A 179 -2.77 27.24 -22.40
N THR A 180 -2.53 25.96 -22.08
CA THR A 180 -1.37 25.16 -22.50
C THR A 180 -1.70 23.68 -22.77
N ALA A 181 -2.69 23.35 -23.60
CA ALA A 181 -2.90 21.96 -24.03
C ALA A 181 -2.26 21.68 -25.41
N PRO A 182 -0.95 21.36 -25.49
CA PRO A 182 -0.44 20.65 -26.65
C PRO A 182 -1.04 19.24 -26.67
N GLY A 183 -1.35 18.71 -27.85
CA GLY A 183 -1.82 17.33 -28.00
C GLY A 183 -0.81 16.32 -27.44
N VAL A 184 -1.29 15.11 -27.13
CA VAL A 184 -0.40 13.98 -26.79
C VAL A 184 0.26 13.52 -28.08
N PRO A 185 1.61 13.59 -28.22
CA PRO A 185 2.27 13.06 -29.40
C PRO A 185 1.97 11.56 -29.51
N SER A 186 1.45 11.15 -30.67
CA SER A 186 0.96 9.79 -30.86
C SER A 186 1.19 9.28 -32.28
N ARG A 187 1.27 7.95 -32.43
CA ARG A 187 1.21 7.26 -33.72
C ARG A 187 -0.05 6.40 -33.75
N THR A 188 -0.85 6.53 -34.81
CA THR A 188 -2.07 5.76 -35.00
C THR A 188 -2.16 5.21 -36.43
N PRO A 189 -2.77 4.03 -36.64
CA PRO A 189 -3.15 3.55 -37.96
C PRO A 189 -4.19 4.45 -38.64
N ALA A 190 -4.33 4.31 -39.96
CA ALA A 190 -5.34 5.05 -40.72
C ALA A 190 -6.76 4.72 -40.22
N GLY A 191 -7.55 5.76 -39.94
CA GLY A 191 -8.93 5.63 -39.45
C GLY A 191 -9.07 5.60 -37.93
N VAL A 192 -7.98 5.61 -37.17
CA VAL A 192 -7.99 5.78 -35.70
C VAL A 192 -7.68 7.23 -35.34
N ASP A 193 -8.59 7.87 -34.61
CA ASP A 193 -8.48 9.25 -34.14
C ASP A 193 -8.30 9.30 -32.63
N LEU A 194 -7.37 10.16 -32.17
CA LEU A 194 -7.11 10.45 -30.76
C LEU A 194 -7.46 11.90 -30.45
N CYS A 195 -8.18 12.12 -29.36
CA CYS A 195 -8.54 13.45 -28.89
C CYS A 195 -8.31 13.55 -27.39
N VAL A 196 -7.50 14.52 -26.95
CA VAL A 196 -7.40 14.87 -25.54
C VAL A 196 -8.70 15.57 -25.14
N VAL A 197 -9.51 14.93 -24.30
CA VAL A 197 -10.79 15.48 -23.87
C VAL A 197 -10.65 16.29 -22.59
N LEU A 198 -9.83 15.81 -21.65
CA LEU A 198 -9.57 16.46 -20.37
C LEU A 198 -8.08 16.45 -20.05
N ALA A 199 -7.62 17.50 -19.37
CA ALA A 199 -6.25 17.60 -18.86
C ALA A 199 -6.25 18.30 -17.49
N GLY A 200 -5.35 17.86 -16.61
CA GLY A 200 -5.11 18.44 -15.28
C GLY A 200 -3.73 19.12 -15.21
N GLU A 201 -3.64 20.21 -14.44
CA GLU A 201 -2.39 20.98 -14.29
C GLU A 201 -1.47 20.47 -13.20
N SER A 202 -1.97 19.92 -12.09
CA SER A 202 -1.21 19.10 -11.14
C SER A 202 -2.20 18.48 -10.17
N TRP A 203 -2.09 17.18 -9.90
CA TRP A 203 -2.89 16.47 -8.92
C TRP A 203 -2.04 16.14 -7.69
N PRO A 204 -2.61 16.28 -6.49
CA PRO A 204 -1.92 15.90 -5.26
C PRO A 204 -1.89 14.37 -5.04
N ALA A 205 -2.93 13.66 -5.49
CA ALA A 205 -3.04 12.22 -5.40
C ALA A 205 -2.89 11.58 -6.79
N ARG A 206 -2.10 10.51 -6.88
CA ARG A 206 -1.88 9.77 -8.13
C ARG A 206 -3.14 8.93 -8.48
N PRO A 207 -3.63 8.96 -9.73
CA PRO A 207 -4.69 8.04 -10.17
C PRO A 207 -4.23 6.59 -10.04
N SER A 208 -5.18 5.69 -9.76
CA SER A 208 -4.94 4.26 -9.65
C SER A 208 -5.81 3.41 -10.56
N GLY A 209 -6.86 3.99 -11.14
CA GLY A 209 -7.89 3.26 -11.88
C GLY A 209 -8.95 4.19 -12.47
N MET A 210 -9.79 3.63 -13.34
CA MET A 210 -10.90 4.33 -13.96
C MET A 210 -12.10 3.40 -14.15
N ALA A 211 -13.31 3.97 -14.04
CA ALA A 211 -14.54 3.27 -14.39
C ALA A 211 -15.44 4.11 -15.27
N TRP A 212 -16.16 3.42 -16.16
CA TRP A 212 -17.20 4.02 -16.97
C TRP A 212 -18.53 4.00 -16.23
N GLU A 213 -19.15 5.16 -16.07
CA GLU A 213 -20.52 5.25 -15.56
C GLU A 213 -21.51 5.51 -16.70
N SER A 214 -21.24 6.52 -17.53
CA SER A 214 -22.15 6.91 -18.61
C SER A 214 -21.44 7.70 -19.71
N ALA A 215 -22.15 8.02 -20.79
CA ALA A 215 -21.64 8.84 -21.90
C ALA A 215 -21.10 10.22 -21.46
N GLU A 216 -21.53 10.73 -20.31
CA GLU A 216 -21.16 12.06 -19.81
C GLU A 216 -20.30 12.00 -18.54
N ARG A 217 -20.12 10.83 -17.93
CA ARG A 217 -19.44 10.68 -16.64
C ARG A 217 -18.54 9.47 -16.58
N ALA A 218 -17.35 9.68 -16.03
CA ALA A 218 -16.42 8.64 -15.65
C ALA A 218 -16.02 8.82 -14.18
N LEU A 219 -15.53 7.75 -13.58
CA LEU A 219 -14.99 7.76 -12.23
C LEU A 219 -13.50 7.51 -12.29
N ILE A 220 -12.73 8.25 -11.50
CA ILE A 220 -11.29 8.05 -11.33
C ILE A 220 -11.04 7.69 -9.88
N THR A 221 -10.33 6.59 -9.67
CA THR A 221 -9.89 6.17 -8.33
C THR A 221 -8.52 6.76 -8.02
N THR A 222 -8.34 7.14 -6.76
CA THR A 222 -7.11 7.68 -6.18
C THR A 222 -6.99 7.16 -4.76
N GLU A 223 -5.82 7.28 -4.15
CA GLU A 223 -5.61 6.91 -2.74
C GLU A 223 -6.49 7.67 -1.75
N ALA A 224 -6.99 8.85 -2.12
CA ALA A 224 -7.90 9.66 -1.31
C ALA A 224 -9.40 9.32 -1.52
N GLY A 225 -9.72 8.50 -2.54
CA GLY A 225 -11.08 8.08 -2.85
C GLY A 225 -11.42 8.13 -4.33
N VAL A 226 -12.73 8.19 -4.62
CA VAL A 226 -13.28 8.19 -5.99
C VAL A 226 -13.77 9.58 -6.37
N ALA A 227 -13.18 10.12 -7.43
CA ALA A 227 -13.61 11.37 -8.05
C ALA A 227 -14.52 11.08 -9.25
N GLU A 228 -15.68 11.74 -9.28
CA GLU A 228 -16.53 11.79 -10.47
C GLU A 228 -16.02 12.89 -11.40
N VAL A 229 -15.97 12.58 -12.70
CA VAL A 229 -15.50 13.47 -13.75
C VAL A 229 -16.60 13.73 -14.77
N ASP A 230 -16.95 15.00 -14.98
CA ASP A 230 -17.86 15.43 -16.05
C ASP A 230 -17.09 15.56 -17.36
N LEU A 231 -17.34 14.61 -18.27
CA LEU A 231 -16.63 14.50 -19.56
C LEU A 231 -17.02 15.61 -20.55
N GLN A 232 -18.16 16.29 -20.35
CA GLN A 232 -18.63 17.34 -21.26
C GLN A 232 -18.29 18.74 -20.79
N ARG A 233 -18.35 19.01 -19.49
CA ARG A 233 -18.17 20.35 -18.92
C ARG A 233 -16.74 20.60 -18.46
N GLY A 234 -15.99 19.53 -18.17
CA GLY A 234 -14.69 19.62 -17.51
C GLY A 234 -14.88 20.08 -16.07
N GLY A 235 -14.85 19.13 -15.15
CA GLY A 235 -14.98 19.37 -13.72
C GLY A 235 -15.00 18.06 -12.98
N THR A 236 -14.59 18.10 -11.73
CA THR A 236 -14.51 16.93 -10.87
C THR A 236 -15.06 17.23 -9.49
N ARG A 237 -15.56 16.18 -8.82
CA ARG A 237 -16.00 16.25 -7.43
C ARG A 237 -15.79 14.90 -6.76
N TRP A 238 -15.55 14.91 -5.46
CA TRP A 238 -15.52 13.68 -4.69
C TRP A 238 -16.90 13.05 -4.71
N ARG A 239 -16.96 11.78 -5.13
CA ARG A 239 -18.15 10.95 -5.03
C ARG A 239 -18.08 10.04 -3.80
N LEU A 240 -16.88 9.58 -3.48
CA LEU A 240 -16.59 8.78 -2.30
C LEU A 240 -15.20 9.17 -1.76
N PRO A 241 -15.09 10.03 -0.74
CA PRO A 241 -13.82 10.39 -0.11
C PRO A 241 -13.41 9.31 0.91
N LEU A 242 -13.09 8.12 0.40
CA LEU A 242 -12.64 6.98 1.20
C LEU A 242 -11.14 6.75 0.98
N PRO A 243 -10.28 6.99 1.99
CA PRO A 243 -8.85 6.74 1.87
C PRO A 243 -8.53 5.26 1.64
N GLY A 244 -7.42 4.98 0.95
CA GLY A 244 -6.93 3.63 0.67
C GLY A 244 -7.57 2.96 -0.55
N VAL A 245 -8.37 3.71 -1.32
CA VAL A 245 -8.96 3.24 -2.59
C VAL A 245 -7.87 3.05 -3.65
N HIS A 246 -7.94 1.96 -4.40
CA HIS A 246 -7.01 1.68 -5.49
C HIS A 246 -7.65 0.84 -6.60
N GLY A 247 -6.96 0.73 -7.74
CA GLY A 247 -7.39 -0.07 -8.90
C GLY A 247 -8.64 0.46 -9.60
N ASP A 248 -9.09 -0.24 -10.63
CA ASP A 248 -10.30 0.12 -11.37
C ASP A 248 -11.56 -0.06 -10.50
N ALA A 249 -12.53 0.87 -10.63
CA ALA A 249 -13.84 0.72 -10.00
C ALA A 249 -14.79 -0.08 -10.92
N ALA A 250 -15.81 -0.71 -10.34
CA ALA A 250 -16.89 -1.36 -11.09
C ALA A 250 -18.23 -0.66 -10.80
N VAL A 251 -18.95 -0.26 -11.84
CA VAL A 251 -20.26 0.41 -11.71
C VAL A 251 -21.33 -0.50 -12.28
N ARG A 252 -22.27 -0.94 -11.44
CA ARG A 252 -23.41 -1.77 -11.86
C ARG A 252 -24.51 -0.92 -12.50
N ALA A 253 -25.41 -1.57 -13.22
CA ALA A 253 -26.54 -0.90 -13.89
C ALA A 253 -27.53 -0.24 -12.92
N ASP A 254 -27.58 -0.68 -11.66
CA ASP A 254 -28.34 -0.05 -10.57
C ASP A 254 -27.70 1.24 -10.02
N GLY A 255 -26.50 1.60 -10.51
CA GLY A 255 -25.75 2.77 -10.07
C GLY A 255 -24.87 2.53 -8.83
N SER A 256 -24.86 1.30 -8.29
CA SER A 256 -23.93 0.93 -7.22
C SER A 256 -22.49 0.86 -7.74
N MET A 257 -21.59 1.44 -6.96
CA MET A 257 -20.16 1.56 -7.27
C MET A 257 -19.38 0.64 -6.34
N TRP A 258 -18.47 -0.14 -6.90
CA TRP A 258 -17.63 -1.09 -6.18
C TRP A 258 -16.18 -0.71 -6.37
N VAL A 259 -15.41 -0.65 -5.29
CA VAL A 259 -14.00 -0.26 -5.29
C VAL A 259 -13.18 -1.16 -4.37
N LEU A 260 -11.91 -1.36 -4.72
CA LEU A 260 -10.94 -1.93 -3.80
C LEU A 260 -10.48 -0.84 -2.84
N CYS A 261 -10.40 -1.17 -1.55
CA CYS A 261 -9.92 -0.31 -0.49
C CYS A 261 -9.02 -1.15 0.42
N GLY A 262 -7.70 -1.00 0.28
CA GLY A 262 -6.74 -1.96 0.85
C GLY A 262 -7.05 -3.40 0.41
N PRO A 263 -7.18 -4.36 1.34
CA PRO A 263 -7.52 -5.76 1.05
C PRO A 263 -9.03 -6.01 0.88
N ALA A 264 -9.88 -4.99 1.08
CA ALA A 264 -11.33 -5.09 1.05
C ALA A 264 -11.91 -4.63 -0.30
N VAL A 265 -13.10 -5.13 -0.62
CA VAL A 265 -13.97 -4.57 -1.65
C VAL A 265 -15.15 -3.92 -0.96
N VAL A 266 -15.44 -2.69 -1.37
CA VAL A 266 -16.46 -1.84 -0.78
C VAL A 266 -17.45 -1.44 -1.85
N GLN A 267 -18.74 -1.58 -1.53
CA GLN A 267 -19.86 -1.08 -2.30
C GLN A 267 -20.33 0.26 -1.73
N TRP A 268 -20.59 1.20 -2.64
CA TRP A 268 -21.22 2.48 -2.37
C TRP A 268 -22.47 2.64 -3.23
N HIS A 269 -23.62 2.81 -2.59
CA HIS A 269 -24.90 2.99 -3.26
C HIS A 269 -25.80 3.89 -2.43
N ASP A 270 -26.31 4.97 -3.05
CA ASP A 270 -27.26 5.91 -2.43
C ASP A 270 -26.90 6.39 -1.01
N GLY A 271 -25.61 6.66 -0.77
CA GLY A 271 -25.11 7.16 0.52
C GLY A 271 -24.77 6.07 1.55
N VAL A 272 -24.94 4.80 1.18
CA VAL A 272 -24.66 3.65 2.03
C VAL A 272 -23.34 3.02 1.61
N LEU A 273 -22.44 2.82 2.58
CA LEU A 273 -21.14 2.17 2.43
C LEU A 273 -21.20 0.76 3.03
N GLN A 274 -20.87 -0.25 2.25
CA GLN A 274 -20.89 -1.65 2.70
C GLN A 274 -19.63 -2.37 2.26
N ALA A 275 -19.02 -3.13 3.17
CA ALA A 275 -17.94 -4.05 2.81
C ALA A 275 -18.55 -5.36 2.30
N VAL A 276 -18.08 -5.84 1.15
CA VAL A 276 -18.70 -6.95 0.39
C VAL A 276 -17.71 -8.10 0.15
N GLY A 277 -16.42 -7.86 0.38
CA GLY A 277 -15.41 -8.91 0.43
C GLY A 277 -14.08 -8.43 0.98
N GLY A 278 -13.20 -9.36 1.33
CA GLY A 278 -11.90 -9.07 1.93
C GLY A 278 -10.87 -10.19 1.75
N GLY A 279 -9.66 -9.97 2.26
CA GLY A 279 -8.56 -10.93 2.14
C GLY A 279 -7.93 -11.01 0.74
N PHE A 280 -8.04 -9.92 -0.02
CA PHE A 280 -7.41 -9.74 -1.32
C PHE A 280 -6.01 -9.15 -1.18
N GLU A 281 -5.13 -9.50 -2.12
CA GLU A 281 -3.77 -8.97 -2.18
C GLU A 281 -3.76 -7.54 -2.76
N ALA A 282 -2.71 -6.77 -2.48
CA ALA A 282 -2.62 -5.37 -2.91
C ALA A 282 -2.69 -5.18 -4.43
N ASN A 283 -2.32 -6.20 -5.21
CA ASN A 283 -2.39 -6.19 -6.67
C ASN A 283 -3.75 -6.64 -7.24
N ALA A 284 -4.78 -6.77 -6.39
CA ALA A 284 -6.09 -7.23 -6.82
C ALA A 284 -6.73 -6.27 -7.84
N THR A 285 -7.61 -6.79 -8.69
CA THR A 285 -8.31 -6.00 -9.71
C THR A 285 -9.78 -6.39 -9.76
N LEU A 286 -10.65 -5.39 -9.85
CA LEU A 286 -12.09 -5.59 -10.03
C LEU A 286 -12.45 -5.83 -11.48
N LEU A 287 -13.38 -6.75 -11.69
CA LEU A 287 -13.93 -7.10 -13.00
C LEU A 287 -15.44 -7.10 -12.90
N LEU A 288 -16.11 -6.41 -13.82
CA LEU A 288 -17.57 -6.43 -13.90
C LEU A 288 -18.01 -7.44 -14.98
N GLY A 289 -18.78 -8.44 -14.56
CA GLY A 289 -19.42 -9.41 -15.43
C GLY A 289 -20.64 -8.84 -16.18
N PRO A 290 -21.10 -9.49 -17.26
CA PRO A 290 -22.22 -9.05 -18.09
C PRO A 290 -23.57 -9.19 -17.39
N ASP A 291 -23.67 -10.07 -16.39
CA ASP A 291 -24.79 -10.19 -15.46
C ASP A 291 -24.69 -9.20 -14.29
N SER A 292 -23.79 -8.22 -14.38
CA SER A 292 -23.44 -7.29 -13.32
C SER A 292 -22.88 -7.95 -12.06
N THR A 293 -22.38 -9.19 -12.13
CA THR A 293 -21.63 -9.80 -11.02
C THR A 293 -20.23 -9.19 -10.93
N VAL A 294 -19.78 -8.92 -9.70
CA VAL A 294 -18.45 -8.37 -9.46
C VAL A 294 -17.48 -9.49 -9.12
N TRP A 295 -16.34 -9.49 -9.79
CA TRP A 295 -15.27 -10.46 -9.59
C TRP A 295 -13.99 -9.76 -9.20
N VAL A 296 -13.17 -10.44 -8.42
CA VAL A 296 -11.86 -9.98 -8.00
C VAL A 296 -10.82 -10.95 -8.53
N LEU A 297 -9.90 -10.44 -9.35
CA LEU A 297 -8.64 -11.13 -9.62
C LEU A 297 -7.68 -10.81 -8.47
N SER A 298 -7.09 -11.82 -7.84
CA SER A 298 -6.08 -11.64 -6.78
C SER A 298 -4.94 -12.64 -6.96
N GLY A 299 -3.71 -12.22 -6.67
CA GLY A 299 -2.50 -13.01 -6.92
C GLY A 299 -1.89 -12.74 -8.29
N SER A 300 -0.79 -13.42 -8.61
CA SER A 300 0.05 -13.07 -9.78
C SER A 300 0.34 -14.23 -10.74
N GLY A 301 -0.19 -15.43 -10.53
CA GLY A 301 -0.16 -16.55 -11.50
C GLY A 301 1.16 -17.31 -11.57
N ALA A 302 2.28 -16.62 -11.39
CA ALA A 302 3.58 -17.24 -11.22
C ALA A 302 3.58 -18.03 -9.90
N THR A 303 3.18 -19.30 -9.95
CA THR A 303 3.35 -20.24 -8.84
C THR A 303 4.84 -20.45 -8.64
N LEU A 304 5.43 -19.55 -7.87
CA LEU A 304 6.78 -19.67 -7.33
C LEU A 304 6.77 -20.74 -6.24
N GLY A 305 6.57 -22.01 -6.64
CA GLY A 305 6.97 -23.20 -5.90
C GLY A 305 6.42 -23.44 -4.49
N THR A 306 5.56 -22.60 -3.91
CA THR A 306 5.03 -22.79 -2.56
C THR A 306 3.62 -23.38 -2.58
N ARG A 307 3.41 -24.47 -1.83
CA ARG A 307 2.06 -24.97 -1.48
C ARG A 307 1.43 -24.16 -0.34
N THR A 308 1.81 -22.89 -0.18
CA THR A 308 1.40 -22.05 0.95
C THR A 308 1.26 -20.60 0.49
N GLY A 309 0.02 -20.15 0.21
CA GLY A 309 -0.34 -18.72 0.29
C GLY A 309 -1.11 -18.11 -0.88
N SER A 310 -0.40 -17.69 -1.94
CA SER A 310 -0.95 -16.82 -3.00
C SER A 310 -1.11 -17.57 -4.32
N THR A 311 -2.13 -18.44 -4.38
CA THR A 311 -2.60 -18.95 -5.67
C THR A 311 -3.42 -17.87 -6.36
N LEU A 312 -3.02 -17.53 -7.59
CA LEU A 312 -3.84 -16.72 -8.50
C LEU A 312 -5.28 -17.21 -8.45
N ALA A 313 -6.22 -16.31 -8.23
CA ALA A 313 -7.60 -16.69 -8.13
C ALA A 313 -8.52 -15.63 -8.71
N LEU A 314 -9.61 -16.10 -9.28
CA LEU A 314 -10.80 -15.29 -9.54
C LEU A 314 -11.80 -15.58 -8.43
N THR A 315 -12.18 -14.56 -7.67
CA THR A 315 -13.20 -14.65 -6.63
C THR A 315 -14.45 -13.93 -7.11
N ARG A 316 -15.55 -14.66 -7.21
CA ARG A 316 -16.87 -14.07 -7.44
C ARG A 316 -17.39 -13.54 -6.11
N LEU A 317 -17.69 -12.25 -6.06
CA LEU A 317 -18.37 -11.64 -4.92
C LEU A 317 -19.86 -11.95 -5.01
N ASP A 318 -20.49 -12.02 -3.85
CA ASP A 318 -21.94 -12.19 -3.70
C ASP A 318 -22.47 -11.01 -2.85
N ASP A 319 -23.78 -10.88 -2.73
CA ASP A 319 -24.40 -9.78 -1.97
C ASP A 319 -24.21 -9.94 -0.44
N GLN A 320 -23.71 -11.09 0.03
CA GLN A 320 -23.46 -11.39 1.43
C GLN A 320 -22.00 -11.78 1.68
N VAL A 321 -21.37 -11.13 2.68
CA VAL A 321 -19.99 -11.42 3.09
C VAL A 321 -19.88 -12.86 3.59
N GLY A 322 -18.83 -13.56 3.14
CA GLY A 322 -18.57 -14.97 3.46
C GLY A 322 -19.15 -15.97 2.44
N ASN A 323 -20.03 -15.55 1.53
CA ASN A 323 -20.56 -16.40 0.45
C ASN A 323 -19.73 -16.36 -0.85
N GLN A 324 -18.55 -15.75 -0.81
CA GLN A 324 -17.71 -15.55 -1.99
C GLN A 324 -17.22 -16.89 -2.57
N GLN A 325 -17.23 -17.01 -3.90
CA GLN A 325 -16.76 -18.22 -4.59
C GLN A 325 -15.39 -18.00 -5.20
N ARG A 326 -14.38 -18.66 -4.64
CA ARG A 326 -12.99 -18.55 -5.11
C ARG A 326 -12.63 -19.68 -6.07
N PHE A 327 -12.12 -19.32 -7.24
CA PHE A 327 -11.60 -20.23 -8.26
C PHE A 327 -10.08 -20.06 -8.35
N ALA A 328 -9.34 -21.01 -7.79
CA ALA A 328 -7.88 -21.03 -7.93
C ALA A 328 -7.50 -21.35 -9.37
N LEU A 329 -6.73 -20.47 -9.98
CA LEU A 329 -6.31 -20.53 -11.37
C LEU A 329 -4.91 -21.14 -11.49
N ASP A 330 -4.72 -21.94 -12.54
CA ASP A 330 -3.43 -22.48 -12.94
C ASP A 330 -2.98 -21.81 -14.23
N PHE A 331 -2.11 -20.81 -14.10
CA PHE A 331 -1.51 -20.10 -15.22
C PHE A 331 -0.13 -19.54 -14.83
N ASP A 332 0.94 -20.26 -15.22
CA ASP A 332 2.34 -19.95 -14.89
C ASP A 332 2.90 -18.76 -15.69
N ALA A 333 2.29 -17.59 -15.49
CA ALA A 333 2.71 -16.31 -16.03
C ALA A 333 2.36 -15.19 -15.04
N ALA A 334 3.11 -14.09 -15.06
CA ALA A 334 2.90 -12.93 -14.18
C ALA A 334 1.65 -12.13 -14.60
N VAL A 335 0.47 -12.61 -14.20
CA VAL A 335 -0.83 -11.99 -14.51
C VAL A 335 -0.92 -10.62 -13.84
N ARG A 336 -1.30 -9.61 -14.63
CA ARG A 336 -1.43 -8.22 -14.20
C ARG A 336 -2.87 -7.74 -14.18
N SER A 337 -3.70 -8.33 -15.02
CA SER A 337 -5.09 -7.93 -15.20
C SER A 337 -5.86 -9.05 -15.87
N ALA A 338 -7.18 -8.91 -15.89
CA ALA A 338 -8.04 -9.81 -16.62
C ALA A 338 -9.18 -9.03 -17.28
N ALA A 339 -9.85 -9.67 -18.23
CA ALA A 339 -11.07 -9.14 -18.82
C ALA A 339 -12.09 -10.25 -19.06
N TRP A 340 -13.36 -9.88 -18.94
CA TRP A 340 -14.46 -10.79 -19.18
C TRP A 340 -14.72 -10.98 -20.68
N LEU A 341 -14.81 -12.24 -21.15
CA LEU A 341 -15.13 -12.60 -22.53
C LEU A 341 -16.54 -13.18 -22.70
N GLY A 342 -17.06 -13.94 -21.75
CA GLY A 342 -18.40 -14.55 -21.79
C GLY A 342 -18.74 -15.27 -20.48
N GLU A 343 -19.92 -15.89 -20.36
CA GLU A 343 -20.53 -16.38 -19.08
C GLU A 343 -19.58 -16.88 -17.98
N ARG A 344 -18.51 -17.62 -18.31
CA ARG A 344 -17.45 -18.01 -17.37
C ARG A 344 -16.05 -17.96 -18.00
N ARG A 345 -15.90 -17.20 -19.08
CA ARG A 345 -14.67 -17.09 -19.88
C ARG A 345 -13.96 -15.77 -19.61
N PHE A 346 -12.68 -15.86 -19.25
CA PHE A 346 -11.84 -14.74 -18.87
C PHE A 346 -10.55 -14.75 -19.68
N LEU A 347 -10.16 -13.60 -20.19
CA LEU A 347 -8.80 -13.35 -20.64
C LEU A 347 -7.95 -13.01 -19.41
N LEU A 348 -6.87 -13.75 -19.20
CA LEU A 348 -5.81 -13.41 -18.24
C LEU A 348 -4.66 -12.79 -18.99
N ALA A 349 -4.37 -11.53 -18.69
CA ALA A 349 -3.29 -10.78 -19.31
C ALA A 349 -2.04 -10.78 -18.43
N ALA A 350 -0.98 -11.42 -18.91
CA ALA A 350 0.32 -11.44 -18.25
C ALA A 350 1.43 -10.90 -19.15
N GLY A 351 2.53 -10.48 -18.55
CA GLY A 351 3.72 -10.09 -19.29
C GLY A 351 4.21 -11.23 -20.19
N GLY A 352 4.38 -10.96 -21.48
CA GLY A 352 4.80 -11.95 -22.49
C GLY A 352 3.66 -12.78 -23.07
N HIS A 353 2.90 -13.51 -22.24
CA HIS A 353 1.81 -14.37 -22.73
C HIS A 353 0.50 -14.13 -21.99
N SER A 354 -0.61 -14.15 -22.72
CA SER A 354 -1.98 -14.11 -22.19
C SER A 354 -2.67 -15.44 -22.47
N ALA A 355 -3.70 -15.78 -21.71
CA ALA A 355 -4.47 -17.00 -21.92
C ALA A 355 -5.94 -16.79 -21.63
N VAL A 356 -6.80 -17.57 -22.29
CA VAL A 356 -8.23 -17.62 -21.98
C VAL A 356 -8.50 -18.79 -21.06
N VAL A 357 -9.15 -18.53 -19.92
CA VAL A 357 -9.65 -19.55 -19.00
C VAL A 357 -11.16 -19.59 -19.06
N ASP A 358 -11.72 -20.80 -19.18
CA ASP A 358 -13.15 -21.05 -19.07
C ASP A 358 -13.45 -21.79 -17.77
N LEU A 359 -13.93 -21.06 -16.76
CA LEU A 359 -14.25 -21.60 -15.43
C LEU A 359 -15.43 -22.58 -15.44
N ALA A 360 -16.15 -22.75 -16.56
CA ALA A 360 -17.12 -23.84 -16.71
C ALA A 360 -16.44 -25.18 -17.05
N VAL A 361 -15.24 -25.13 -17.62
CA VAL A 361 -14.52 -26.31 -18.13
C VAL A 361 -13.33 -26.66 -17.24
N SER A 362 -12.50 -25.68 -16.90
CA SER A 362 -11.25 -25.87 -16.16
C SER A 362 -10.80 -24.56 -15.51
N THR A 363 -10.09 -24.66 -14.40
CA THR A 363 -9.40 -23.50 -13.80
C THR A 363 -7.97 -23.32 -14.32
N SER A 364 -7.50 -24.20 -15.22
CA SER A 364 -6.19 -24.10 -15.85
C SER A 364 -6.27 -23.39 -17.21
N ALA A 365 -5.26 -22.55 -17.50
CA ALA A 365 -5.02 -21.95 -18.81
C ALA A 365 -4.61 -22.97 -19.88
N GLY A 366 -4.43 -24.24 -19.51
CA GLY A 366 -4.05 -25.31 -20.41
C GLY A 366 -2.60 -25.21 -20.88
N PRO A 367 -2.19 -26.06 -21.85
CA PRO A 367 -0.82 -26.09 -22.33
C PRO A 367 -0.41 -24.79 -23.03
N HIS A 368 0.89 -24.49 -23.05
CA HIS A 368 1.46 -23.25 -23.59
C HIS A 368 1.12 -23.01 -25.08
N GLU A 369 0.76 -24.04 -25.85
CA GLU A 369 0.25 -23.91 -27.23
C GLU A 369 -1.10 -23.18 -27.33
N ASN A 370 -1.84 -23.09 -26.22
CA ASN A 370 -3.09 -22.34 -26.12
C ASN A 370 -2.89 -20.89 -25.69
N TRP A 371 -1.66 -20.52 -25.33
CA TRP A 371 -1.34 -19.16 -24.90
C TRP A 371 -1.15 -18.25 -26.11
N MET A 372 -1.32 -16.97 -25.87
CA MET A 372 -1.35 -15.90 -26.84
C MET A 372 -0.21 -14.95 -26.54
N LEU A 373 0.44 -14.36 -27.54
CA LEU A 373 1.44 -13.33 -27.26
C LEU A 373 0.73 -12.07 -26.74
N THR A 374 1.14 -11.58 -25.57
CA THR A 374 0.63 -10.31 -25.06
C THR A 374 1.27 -9.16 -25.85
N PRO A 375 0.49 -8.25 -26.44
CA PRO A 375 1.04 -7.20 -27.29
C PRO A 375 1.87 -6.16 -26.54
N VAL A 376 1.65 -6.00 -25.24
CA VAL A 376 2.32 -5.02 -24.38
C VAL A 376 3.10 -5.72 -23.26
N SER A 377 4.19 -5.11 -22.83
CA SER A 377 5.05 -5.71 -21.78
C SER A 377 4.40 -5.71 -20.40
N TYR A 378 3.58 -4.68 -20.11
CA TYR A 378 2.87 -4.51 -18.84
C TYR A 378 1.38 -4.30 -19.09
N PRO A 379 0.59 -5.36 -19.31
CA PRO A 379 -0.83 -5.25 -19.64
C PRO A 379 -1.65 -4.94 -18.38
N GLY A 380 -1.58 -3.71 -17.90
CA GLY A 380 -2.22 -3.29 -16.65
C GLY A 380 -3.72 -3.00 -16.80
N HIS A 381 -4.17 -2.56 -17.98
CA HIS A 381 -5.54 -2.06 -18.16
C HIS A 381 -6.18 -2.63 -19.42
N LEU A 382 -7.34 -3.27 -19.23
CA LEU A 382 -8.08 -3.93 -20.29
C LEU A 382 -9.48 -3.34 -20.40
N ALA A 383 -9.96 -3.16 -21.64
CA ALA A 383 -11.34 -2.82 -21.90
C ALA A 383 -11.92 -3.74 -22.97
N ARG A 384 -13.19 -4.12 -22.81
CA ARG A 384 -13.85 -4.98 -23.79
C ARG A 384 -14.19 -4.20 -25.06
N GLY A 385 -13.61 -4.60 -26.19
CA GLY A 385 -13.81 -3.98 -27.51
C GLY A 385 -15.08 -4.44 -28.24
N GLY A 386 -15.66 -5.57 -27.81
CA GLY A 386 -16.82 -6.23 -28.42
C GLY A 386 -16.46 -7.60 -28.99
N GLY A 387 -17.41 -8.55 -28.98
CA GLY A 387 -17.14 -9.93 -29.41
C GLY A 387 -16.01 -10.58 -28.60
N ASP A 388 -15.03 -11.15 -29.31
CA ASP A 388 -13.78 -11.73 -28.79
C ASP A 388 -12.59 -10.74 -28.82
N THR A 389 -12.84 -9.44 -29.00
CA THR A 389 -11.79 -8.42 -29.01
C THR A 389 -11.69 -7.72 -27.66
N VAL A 390 -10.47 -7.64 -27.13
CA VAL A 390 -10.12 -6.92 -25.90
C VAL A 390 -9.07 -5.87 -26.24
N LEU A 391 -9.33 -4.62 -25.84
CA LEU A 391 -8.31 -3.58 -25.86
C LEU A 391 -7.38 -3.77 -24.68
N VAL A 392 -6.08 -3.74 -24.94
CA VAL A 392 -5.03 -3.93 -23.95
C VAL A 392 -4.13 -2.69 -23.99
N ALA A 393 -4.07 -1.96 -22.87
CA ALA A 393 -3.16 -0.84 -22.68
C ALA A 393 -2.06 -1.20 -21.68
N GLY A 394 -0.88 -0.66 -21.91
CA GLY A 394 0.27 -0.86 -21.04
C GLY A 394 1.42 0.08 -21.37
N ARG A 395 2.40 0.14 -20.47
CA ARG A 395 3.67 0.81 -20.77
C ARG A 395 4.39 0.07 -21.88
N ALA A 396 4.95 0.85 -22.82
CA ALA A 396 5.79 0.33 -23.89
C ALA A 396 7.00 -0.40 -23.30
N GLY A 397 7.50 -1.43 -24.00
CA GLY A 397 8.67 -2.20 -23.57
C GLY A 397 9.97 -1.38 -23.46
N SER A 398 10.01 -0.19 -24.08
CA SER A 398 11.07 0.82 -23.98
C SER A 398 11.02 1.67 -22.70
N GLY A 399 10.01 1.47 -21.84
CA GLY A 399 9.81 2.27 -20.63
C GLY A 399 9.28 3.69 -20.86
N VAL A 400 9.20 4.15 -22.12
CA VAL A 400 8.75 5.49 -22.50
C VAL A 400 7.53 5.37 -23.43
N GLY A 401 6.40 5.88 -22.98
CA GLY A 401 5.15 5.85 -23.72
C GLY A 401 4.20 4.73 -23.29
N VAL A 402 2.97 4.84 -23.78
CA VAL A 402 1.87 3.91 -23.57
C VAL A 402 1.43 3.34 -24.90
N GLU A 403 1.30 2.02 -24.96
CA GLU A 403 0.83 1.27 -26.12
C GLU A 403 -0.61 0.82 -25.88
N LEU A 404 -1.45 0.90 -26.91
CA LEU A 404 -2.82 0.42 -26.93
C LEU A 404 -2.99 -0.52 -28.13
N HIS A 405 -3.43 -1.75 -27.86
CA HIS A 405 -3.63 -2.78 -28.87
C HIS A 405 -5.05 -3.37 -28.79
N ALA A 406 -5.56 -3.86 -29.91
CA ALA A 406 -6.75 -4.69 -29.98
C ALA A 406 -6.33 -6.15 -30.11
N LEU A 407 -6.53 -6.95 -29.07
CA LEU A 407 -6.25 -8.38 -29.04
C LEU A 407 -7.53 -9.15 -29.38
N ASN A 408 -7.50 -9.95 -30.45
CA ASN A 408 -8.56 -10.89 -30.79
C ASN A 408 -8.27 -12.24 -30.14
N THR A 409 -9.11 -12.64 -29.19
CA THR A 409 -8.91 -13.86 -28.41
C THR A 409 -9.24 -15.15 -29.18
N ALA A 410 -10.04 -15.06 -30.24
CA ALA A 410 -10.39 -16.21 -31.09
C ALA A 410 -9.26 -16.52 -32.08
N ASP A 411 -8.76 -15.51 -32.78
CA ASP A 411 -7.75 -15.65 -33.84
C ASP A 411 -6.31 -15.59 -33.32
N ARG A 412 -6.14 -15.17 -32.06
CA ARG A 412 -4.85 -14.99 -31.39
C ARG A 412 -3.93 -13.99 -32.06
N THR A 413 -4.52 -12.96 -32.64
CA THR A 413 -3.83 -11.83 -33.27
C THR A 413 -4.01 -10.57 -32.45
N SER A 414 -3.07 -9.65 -32.59
CA SER A 414 -3.16 -8.32 -31.99
C SER A 414 -2.79 -7.26 -33.01
N ASP A 415 -3.60 -6.18 -33.05
CA ASP A 415 -3.38 -5.03 -33.92
C ASP A 415 -3.06 -3.81 -33.07
N THR A 416 -2.05 -3.03 -33.46
CA THR A 416 -1.74 -1.76 -32.80
C THR A 416 -2.87 -0.76 -33.05
N VAL A 417 -3.41 -0.17 -31.99
CA VAL A 417 -4.43 0.89 -32.07
C VAL A 417 -3.77 2.26 -31.94
N ALA A 418 -2.87 2.42 -30.98
CA ALA A 418 -2.16 3.68 -30.76
C ALA A 418 -0.87 3.50 -29.94
N GLU A 419 0.14 4.30 -30.26
CA GLU A 419 1.31 4.53 -29.41
C GLU A 419 1.29 6.00 -28.96
N MET A 420 1.32 6.25 -27.65
CA MET A 420 1.16 7.59 -27.07
C MET A 420 2.36 7.95 -26.20
N GLN A 421 2.89 9.16 -26.33
CA GLN A 421 3.98 9.68 -25.48
C GLN A 421 3.42 10.15 -24.13
N LEU A 422 3.04 9.18 -23.30
CA LEU A 422 2.58 9.36 -21.93
C LEU A 422 3.61 8.76 -20.96
N GLY A 423 3.69 9.32 -19.75
CA GLY A 423 4.60 8.83 -18.70
C GLY A 423 4.13 7.51 -18.09
N ASP A 424 2.80 7.36 -17.96
CA ASP A 424 2.17 6.15 -17.43
C ASP A 424 0.69 6.07 -17.87
N VAL A 425 0.07 4.90 -17.67
CA VAL A 425 -1.36 4.63 -17.87
C VAL A 425 -1.95 4.12 -16.56
N PHE A 426 -3.16 4.59 -16.23
CA PHE A 426 -3.85 4.24 -14.98
C PHE A 426 -5.25 3.71 -15.20
N GLY A 427 -5.79 3.76 -16.41
CA GLY A 427 -7.12 3.25 -16.67
C GLY A 427 -7.44 3.20 -18.14
N LEU A 428 -8.20 2.19 -18.54
CA LEU A 428 -8.74 2.03 -19.87
C LEU A 428 -10.19 1.58 -19.75
N VAL A 429 -11.11 2.38 -20.27
CA VAL A 429 -12.55 2.07 -20.23
C VAL A 429 -13.18 2.18 -21.60
N GLN A 430 -14.16 1.32 -21.85
CA GLN A 430 -15.00 1.38 -23.03
C GLN A 430 -16.38 0.84 -22.66
N ASN A 431 -17.44 1.43 -23.23
CA ASN A 431 -18.77 0.88 -23.10
C ASN A 431 -18.80 -0.55 -23.68
N PRO A 432 -19.32 -1.56 -22.94
CA PRO A 432 -19.45 -2.93 -23.44
C PRO A 432 -20.26 -3.07 -24.73
N ALA A 433 -21.19 -2.14 -24.99
CA ALA A 433 -21.97 -2.07 -26.23
C ALA A 433 -21.17 -1.48 -27.41
N GLY A 434 -19.90 -1.13 -27.22
CA GLY A 434 -19.02 -0.49 -28.21
C GLY A 434 -19.04 1.03 -28.13
N GLY A 435 -18.29 1.67 -29.04
CA GLY A 435 -18.12 3.13 -29.07
C GLY A 435 -16.69 3.56 -28.72
N PRO A 436 -16.45 4.85 -28.41
CA PRO A 436 -15.11 5.34 -28.09
C PRO A 436 -14.55 4.68 -26.83
N ALA A 437 -13.25 4.40 -26.84
CA ALA A 437 -12.52 4.04 -25.63
C ALA A 437 -11.91 5.31 -25.01
N TYR A 438 -11.75 5.33 -23.70
CA TYR A 438 -11.10 6.41 -22.97
C TYR A 438 -9.91 5.83 -22.20
N LEU A 439 -8.76 6.46 -22.36
CA LEU A 439 -7.51 6.09 -21.72
C LEU A 439 -7.10 7.22 -20.78
N LEU A 440 -6.92 6.89 -19.51
CA LEU A 440 -6.37 7.79 -18.50
C LEU A 440 -4.87 7.53 -18.37
N GLY A 441 -4.08 8.55 -18.67
CA GLY A 441 -2.64 8.51 -18.46
C GLY A 441 -2.13 9.81 -17.85
N VAL A 442 -0.81 9.93 -17.72
CA VAL A 442 -0.16 11.15 -17.25
C VAL A 442 0.84 11.67 -18.26
N ARG A 443 0.97 12.99 -18.31
CA ARG A 443 2.00 13.62 -19.13
C ARG A 443 3.39 13.31 -18.55
N PRO A 444 4.40 13.08 -19.39
CA PRO A 444 5.78 13.01 -18.92
C PRO A 444 6.17 14.32 -18.23
N THR A 445 6.79 14.21 -17.07
CA THR A 445 7.36 15.34 -16.32
C THR A 445 8.69 14.93 -15.71
N ASN A 446 9.56 15.91 -15.49
CA ASN A 446 10.83 15.71 -14.77
C ASN A 446 10.66 15.84 -13.25
N ASP A 447 9.50 16.29 -12.80
CA ASP A 447 9.12 16.38 -11.39
C ASP A 447 8.37 15.10 -11.01
N ALA A 448 8.99 14.26 -10.19
CA ALA A 448 8.44 12.95 -9.83
C ALA A 448 7.14 13.04 -9.02
N ASP A 449 6.91 14.18 -8.34
CA ASP A 449 5.75 14.40 -7.48
C ASP A 449 4.61 15.11 -8.24
N ALA A 450 4.88 15.67 -9.42
CA ALA A 450 3.88 16.36 -10.22
C ALA A 450 3.08 15.38 -11.10
N VAL A 451 1.81 15.15 -10.76
CA VAL A 451 0.92 14.30 -11.56
C VAL A 451 0.06 15.15 -12.50
N HIS A 452 0.27 15.02 -13.80
CA HIS A 452 -0.48 15.75 -14.83
C HIS A 452 -1.38 14.81 -15.64
N PRO A 453 -2.57 14.46 -15.14
CA PRO A 453 -3.42 13.49 -15.81
C PRO A 453 -3.99 14.06 -17.10
N VAL A 454 -4.12 13.18 -18.06
CA VAL A 454 -4.72 13.43 -19.37
C VAL A 454 -5.66 12.28 -19.69
N LEU A 455 -6.88 12.64 -20.06
CA LEU A 455 -7.87 11.70 -20.56
C LEU A 455 -7.91 11.79 -22.09
N VAL A 456 -7.56 10.68 -22.74
CA VAL A 456 -7.52 10.55 -24.21
C VAL A 456 -8.72 9.73 -24.66
N LYS A 457 -9.53 10.30 -25.55
CA LYS A 457 -10.60 9.60 -26.25
C LYS A 457 -10.04 8.99 -27.53
N VAL A 458 -10.33 7.71 -27.74
CA VAL A 458 -9.93 6.90 -28.89
C VAL A 458 -11.17 6.52 -29.69
N THR A 459 -11.17 6.81 -30.99
CA THR A 459 -12.27 6.47 -31.92
C THR A 459 -11.74 5.80 -33.18
N GLY A 460 -12.58 4.97 -33.83
CA GLY A 460 -12.23 4.30 -35.09
C GLY A 460 -11.46 2.99 -34.94
N HIS A 461 -11.10 2.61 -33.72
CA HIS A 461 -10.41 1.36 -33.40
C HIS A 461 -11.20 0.09 -33.73
N ALA A 462 -12.54 0.17 -33.78
CA ALA A 462 -13.40 -0.96 -34.15
C ALA A 462 -13.36 -1.29 -35.66
N ALA A 463 -13.02 -0.33 -36.52
CA ALA A 463 -12.92 -0.53 -37.97
C ALA A 463 -11.53 -1.04 -38.41
N ALA A 464 -10.51 -0.88 -37.56
CA ALA A 464 -9.14 -1.29 -37.84
C ALA A 464 -8.93 -2.82 -37.79
N ALA A 465 -9.84 -3.58 -37.15
CA ALA A 465 -9.80 -5.05 -37.12
C ALA A 465 -10.07 -5.72 -38.48
N SER A 466 -10.30 -4.93 -39.54
CA SER A 466 -10.46 -5.43 -40.91
C SER A 466 -9.86 -4.47 -41.93
N SER A 467 -8.53 -4.30 -41.93
CA SER A 467 -7.85 -3.88 -43.16
C SER A 467 -6.41 -4.37 -43.18
N ALA A 468 -6.05 -5.05 -44.28
CA ALA A 468 -4.72 -5.54 -44.57
C ALA A 468 -3.64 -4.45 -44.40
N ALA A 469 -2.53 -4.89 -43.82
CA ALA A 469 -1.36 -4.10 -43.45
C ALA A 469 -0.80 -3.19 -44.55
N PRO A 470 -0.29 -2.01 -44.16
CA PRO A 470 0.94 -1.45 -44.69
C PRO A 470 2.07 -1.57 -43.66
N ASP A 471 3.26 -1.94 -44.14
CA ASP A 471 4.50 -2.13 -43.37
C ASP A 471 4.80 -0.96 -42.40
N PRO A 472 5.12 -1.24 -41.12
CA PRO A 472 5.58 -0.23 -40.18
C PRO A 472 7.03 0.17 -40.49
N GLN A 473 7.34 1.46 -40.32
CA GLN A 473 8.72 1.97 -40.38
C GLN A 473 9.45 1.78 -39.03
N PRO A 474 10.78 1.52 -39.05
CA PRO A 474 11.55 1.04 -37.89
C PRO A 474 11.71 2.06 -36.74
N THR A 475 11.42 1.65 -35.50
CA THR A 475 11.97 2.26 -34.27
C THR A 475 13.27 1.54 -33.87
N ALA A 476 14.06 2.05 -32.92
CA ALA A 476 15.38 1.47 -32.60
C ALA A 476 15.35 -0.02 -32.14
N ALA A 477 14.22 -0.50 -31.60
CA ALA A 477 13.99 -1.93 -31.35
C ALA A 477 13.97 -2.78 -32.65
N ASP A 478 13.56 -2.18 -33.76
CA ASP A 478 13.55 -2.79 -35.08
C ASP A 478 14.97 -2.89 -35.66
N ALA A 479 15.89 -1.99 -35.27
CA ALA A 479 17.28 -2.06 -35.71
C ALA A 479 18.03 -3.29 -35.18
N TYR A 480 17.75 -3.76 -33.96
CA TYR A 480 18.31 -5.01 -33.42
C TYR A 480 17.58 -6.25 -33.92
N THR A 481 16.27 -6.13 -34.21
CA THR A 481 15.48 -7.19 -34.86
C THR A 481 16.06 -7.51 -36.24
N GLU A 482 16.41 -6.49 -37.01
CA GLU A 482 17.03 -6.67 -38.32
C GLU A 482 18.44 -7.29 -38.24
N VAL A 483 19.24 -6.90 -37.23
CA VAL A 483 20.54 -7.56 -36.94
C VAL A 483 20.33 -9.04 -36.65
N ARG A 484 19.35 -9.38 -35.80
CA ARG A 484 19.02 -10.78 -35.47
C ARG A 484 18.47 -11.55 -36.67
N ARG A 485 17.70 -10.90 -37.56
CA ARG A 485 17.18 -11.51 -38.80
C ARG A 485 18.30 -11.84 -39.78
N LEU A 486 19.30 -10.96 -39.88
CA LEU A 486 20.47 -11.13 -40.73
C LEU A 486 21.59 -11.95 -40.06
N ALA A 487 21.41 -12.38 -38.81
CA ALA A 487 22.39 -13.15 -38.05
C ALA A 487 22.66 -14.51 -38.72
N HIS A 488 23.92 -14.76 -39.07
CA HIS A 488 24.37 -16.04 -39.62
C HIS A 488 25.74 -16.46 -39.08
N GLY A 489 26.16 -15.87 -37.97
CA GLY A 489 27.37 -16.25 -37.24
C GLY A 489 28.67 -15.91 -37.95
N VAL A 490 28.68 -14.87 -38.78
CA VAL A 490 29.85 -14.43 -39.56
C VAL A 490 30.46 -13.16 -38.98
N LYS A 491 31.66 -13.28 -38.40
CA LYS A 491 32.35 -12.16 -37.75
C LYS A 491 32.61 -10.98 -38.70
N LYS A 492 32.76 -11.23 -40.00
CA LYS A 492 33.05 -10.19 -41.00
C LYS A 492 31.92 -9.19 -41.18
N ASP A 493 30.71 -9.48 -40.70
CA ASP A 493 29.56 -8.59 -40.79
C ASP A 493 29.60 -7.47 -39.74
N TYR A 494 30.53 -7.57 -38.78
CA TYR A 494 30.70 -6.59 -37.73
C TYR A 494 32.03 -5.86 -37.92
N ALA A 495 31.97 -4.52 -37.98
CA ALA A 495 33.13 -3.66 -37.89
C ALA A 495 33.40 -3.36 -36.42
N LEU A 496 34.42 -4.00 -35.83
CA LEU A 496 34.75 -3.86 -34.42
C LEU A 496 35.65 -2.65 -34.20
N GLU A 497 35.37 -1.89 -33.14
CA GLU A 497 36.25 -0.86 -32.65
C GLU A 497 37.58 -1.42 -32.14
N THR A 498 38.65 -0.65 -32.35
CA THR A 498 40.03 -1.09 -32.09
C THR A 498 40.25 -1.36 -30.60
N PHE A 499 39.68 -0.50 -29.75
CA PHE A 499 39.79 -0.60 -28.30
C PHE A 499 38.53 -1.25 -27.71
N PRO A 500 38.67 -2.08 -26.67
CA PRO A 500 37.51 -2.57 -25.94
C PRO A 500 36.84 -1.42 -25.17
N LEU A 501 35.57 -1.62 -24.80
CA LEU A 501 34.84 -0.67 -23.95
C LEU A 501 35.60 -0.44 -22.63
N PRO A 502 35.47 0.76 -22.00
CA PRO A 502 36.16 1.11 -20.75
C PRO A 502 36.01 0.04 -19.66
N ASP A 503 34.81 -0.54 -19.53
CA ASP A 503 34.47 -1.61 -18.57
C ASP A 503 34.46 -3.01 -19.21
N GLY A 504 34.81 -3.10 -20.50
CA GLY A 504 34.77 -4.32 -21.31
C GLY A 504 35.85 -5.35 -20.99
N LYS A 505 36.73 -5.09 -20.01
CA LYS A 505 37.78 -6.02 -19.55
C LYS A 505 37.35 -6.74 -18.26
N GLY A 506 36.30 -7.57 -18.32
CA GLY A 506 35.89 -8.47 -17.23
C GLY A 506 36.58 -9.84 -17.22
N GLY A 507 36.41 -10.64 -16.15
CA GLY A 507 37.06 -11.95 -15.96
C GLY A 507 36.70 -13.03 -17.00
N MET A 508 35.65 -12.84 -17.81
CA MET A 508 35.10 -13.87 -18.73
C MET A 508 35.23 -13.54 -20.22
N GLY A 509 35.57 -12.31 -20.60
CA GLY A 509 35.65 -11.89 -21.99
C GLY A 509 36.16 -10.47 -22.18
N ILE A 510 36.23 -10.06 -23.45
CA ILE A 510 36.51 -8.70 -23.89
C ILE A 510 35.31 -8.24 -24.71
N VAL A 511 34.68 -7.12 -24.30
CA VAL A 511 33.58 -6.50 -25.03
C VAL A 511 34.10 -5.32 -25.85
N HIS A 512 33.76 -5.32 -27.14
CA HIS A 512 34.05 -4.23 -28.07
C HIS A 512 32.74 -3.60 -28.52
N GLU A 513 32.74 -2.30 -28.73
CA GLU A 513 31.75 -1.70 -29.60
C GLU A 513 31.95 -2.22 -31.04
N ALA A 514 30.87 -2.49 -31.74
CA ALA A 514 30.92 -2.87 -33.14
C ALA A 514 29.73 -2.31 -33.89
N VAL A 515 29.88 -2.16 -35.21
CA VAL A 515 28.79 -1.77 -36.11
C VAL A 515 28.45 -2.95 -37.01
N HIS A 516 27.18 -3.36 -37.00
CA HIS A 516 26.69 -4.35 -37.97
C HIS A 516 26.61 -3.69 -39.36
N LYS A 517 27.46 -4.15 -40.29
CA LYS A 517 27.73 -3.46 -41.56
C LYS A 517 26.51 -3.32 -42.46
N ALA A 518 25.60 -4.29 -42.44
CA ALA A 518 24.43 -4.27 -43.30
C ALA A 518 23.37 -3.27 -42.82
N THR A 519 23.22 -3.09 -41.50
CA THR A 519 22.16 -2.24 -40.92
C THR A 519 22.68 -0.91 -40.39
N GLY A 520 23.99 -0.77 -40.18
CA GLY A 520 24.59 0.38 -39.50
C GLY A 520 24.34 0.40 -37.99
N THR A 521 23.72 -0.64 -37.42
CA THR A 521 23.36 -0.69 -36.00
C THR A 521 24.61 -0.87 -35.13
N VAL A 522 24.75 -0.04 -34.09
CA VAL A 522 25.79 -0.18 -33.06
C VAL A 522 25.40 -1.30 -32.10
N VAL A 523 26.32 -2.22 -31.83
CA VAL A 523 26.12 -3.41 -31.01
C VAL A 523 27.32 -3.65 -30.08
N ALA A 524 27.10 -4.41 -29.01
CA ALA A 524 28.17 -4.88 -28.14
C ALA A 524 28.65 -6.28 -28.58
N PHE A 525 29.93 -6.40 -28.94
CA PHE A 525 30.56 -7.63 -29.42
C PHE A 525 31.44 -8.24 -28.32
N LYS A 526 31.02 -9.37 -27.74
CA LYS A 526 31.76 -10.08 -26.68
C LYS A 526 32.54 -11.26 -27.26
N LYS A 527 33.83 -11.37 -26.91
CA LYS A 527 34.71 -12.50 -27.26
C LYS A 527 35.50 -12.99 -26.05
N PRO A 528 35.91 -14.25 -25.95
CA PRO A 528 36.71 -14.73 -24.84
C PRO A 528 38.14 -14.15 -24.93
N ARG A 529 38.79 -13.93 -23.77
CA ARG A 529 40.18 -13.43 -23.72
C ARG A 529 41.20 -14.39 -24.32
N SER A 530 40.89 -15.69 -24.31
CA SER A 530 41.68 -16.74 -24.96
C SER A 530 40.76 -17.88 -25.36
N LEU A 531 41.13 -18.65 -26.38
CA LEU A 531 40.38 -19.83 -26.85
C LEU A 531 40.59 -21.07 -25.96
N ARG A 532 40.86 -20.87 -24.67
CA ARG A 532 40.94 -21.98 -23.71
C ARG A 532 39.55 -22.57 -23.53
N GLU A 533 39.47 -23.89 -23.49
CA GLU A 533 38.22 -24.67 -23.46
C GLU A 533 37.27 -24.23 -22.33
N ASN A 534 37.81 -23.85 -21.16
CA ASN A 534 37.02 -23.37 -20.03
C ASN A 534 36.33 -22.02 -20.26
N LEU A 535 36.91 -21.12 -21.04
CA LEU A 535 36.32 -19.81 -21.37
C LEU A 535 35.31 -19.92 -22.50
N THR A 536 35.62 -20.72 -23.53
CA THR A 536 34.66 -21.04 -24.60
C THR A 536 33.43 -21.75 -24.05
N ALA A 537 33.59 -22.65 -23.07
CA ALA A 537 32.47 -23.32 -22.40
C ALA A 537 31.59 -22.36 -21.57
N ARG A 538 32.15 -21.25 -21.04
CA ARG A 538 31.37 -20.19 -20.37
C ARG A 538 30.60 -19.34 -21.40
N MET A 539 31.26 -19.00 -22.50
CA MET A 539 30.63 -18.27 -23.61
C MET A 539 29.44 -19.04 -24.19
N LEU A 540 29.61 -20.35 -24.42
CA LEU A 540 28.52 -21.22 -24.89
C LEU A 540 27.36 -21.27 -23.91
N ARG A 541 27.63 -21.31 -22.59
CA ARG A 541 26.58 -21.27 -21.56
C ARG A 541 25.79 -19.97 -21.59
N GLU A 542 26.48 -18.85 -21.74
CA GLU A 542 25.83 -17.54 -21.81
C GLU A 542 24.90 -17.44 -23.03
N ILE A 543 25.36 -17.91 -24.19
CA ILE A 543 24.53 -17.99 -25.41
C ILE A 543 23.31 -18.90 -25.20
N GLU A 544 23.50 -20.09 -24.65
CA GLU A 544 22.41 -21.07 -24.44
C GLU A 544 21.35 -20.54 -23.48
N VAL A 545 21.75 -19.95 -22.36
CA VAL A 545 20.83 -19.44 -21.34
C VAL A 545 20.08 -18.22 -21.87
N ALA A 546 20.78 -17.28 -22.53
CA ALA A 546 20.13 -16.12 -23.13
C ALA A 546 19.15 -16.50 -24.26
N GLN A 547 19.40 -17.59 -24.99
CA GLN A 547 18.45 -18.12 -25.97
C GLN A 547 17.22 -18.74 -25.30
N LYS A 548 17.41 -19.53 -24.23
CA LYS A 548 16.31 -20.18 -23.51
C LYS A 548 15.41 -19.19 -22.77
N LEU A 549 16.01 -18.15 -22.21
CA LEU A 549 15.32 -17.08 -21.49
C LEU A 549 14.98 -15.89 -22.41
N GLY A 550 15.16 -16.03 -23.73
CA GLY A 550 15.10 -14.91 -24.69
C GLY A 550 13.72 -14.29 -24.87
N THR A 551 12.66 -14.89 -24.29
CA THR A 551 11.31 -14.33 -24.22
C THR A 551 11.15 -13.35 -23.06
N ASN A 552 12.02 -13.39 -22.05
CA ASN A 552 11.97 -12.47 -20.92
C ASN A 552 12.64 -11.14 -21.30
N CYS A 553 11.87 -10.05 -21.17
CA CYS A 553 12.29 -8.71 -21.54
C CYS A 553 13.40 -8.12 -20.64
N HIS A 554 13.59 -8.70 -19.44
CA HIS A 554 14.61 -8.36 -18.45
C HIS A 554 15.85 -9.26 -18.53
N VAL A 555 15.98 -10.09 -19.56
CA VAL A 555 17.21 -10.88 -19.83
C VAL A 555 17.94 -10.27 -21.02
N MET A 556 19.25 -10.05 -20.88
CA MET A 556 20.08 -9.51 -21.97
C MET A 556 20.03 -10.43 -23.20
N PRO A 557 19.49 -9.97 -24.35
CA PRO A 557 19.34 -10.82 -25.51
C PRO A 557 20.66 -11.04 -26.26
N VAL A 558 20.79 -12.21 -26.87
CA VAL A 558 21.81 -12.46 -27.91
C VAL A 558 21.18 -12.18 -29.28
N LEU A 559 21.90 -11.44 -30.12
CA LEU A 559 21.49 -11.07 -31.48
C LEU A 559 22.10 -12.02 -32.52
N ASP A 560 23.39 -12.30 -32.41
CA ASP A 560 24.14 -13.19 -33.31
C ASP A 560 25.30 -13.82 -32.53
N PHE A 561 25.77 -14.98 -32.99
CA PHE A 561 26.85 -15.69 -32.31
C PHE A 561 27.64 -16.61 -33.24
N SER A 562 28.91 -16.84 -32.91
CA SER A 562 29.74 -17.81 -33.61
C SER A 562 29.22 -19.23 -33.39
N PRO A 563 29.09 -20.06 -34.45
CA PRO A 563 28.79 -21.49 -34.31
C PRO A 563 29.77 -22.26 -33.41
N ARG A 564 30.98 -21.72 -33.21
CA ARG A 564 32.02 -22.28 -32.34
C ARG A 564 32.04 -21.66 -30.93
N ALA A 565 31.07 -20.80 -30.60
CA ALA A 565 31.02 -19.99 -29.37
C ALA A 565 32.30 -19.16 -29.13
N GLU A 566 32.94 -18.71 -30.22
CA GLU A 566 34.13 -17.85 -30.16
C GLU A 566 33.79 -16.37 -29.94
N TRP A 567 32.52 -15.99 -30.09
CA TRP A 567 31.98 -14.65 -29.84
C TRP A 567 30.46 -14.66 -29.91
N PHE A 568 29.83 -13.64 -29.34
CA PHE A 568 28.44 -13.29 -29.60
C PHE A 568 28.25 -11.77 -29.57
N VAL A 569 27.11 -11.34 -30.08
CA VAL A 569 26.69 -9.95 -30.19
C VAL A 569 25.40 -9.74 -29.40
N MET A 570 25.32 -8.64 -28.66
CA MET A 570 24.16 -8.22 -27.89
C MET A 570 23.91 -6.71 -28.12
N PRO A 571 22.74 -6.19 -27.74
CA PRO A 571 22.47 -4.76 -27.80
C PRO A 571 23.49 -3.93 -27.00
N MET A 572 23.70 -2.69 -27.40
CA MET A 572 24.53 -1.76 -26.63
C MET A 572 23.71 -1.18 -25.48
N ALA A 573 24.10 -1.47 -24.23
CA ALA A 573 23.46 -0.92 -23.04
C ALA A 573 23.91 0.53 -22.77
N GLN A 574 22.99 1.35 -22.25
CA GLN A 574 23.28 2.75 -21.92
C GLN A 574 24.20 2.86 -20.70
N GLY A 575 24.09 1.95 -19.73
CA GLY A 575 24.91 1.92 -18.51
C GLY A 575 24.70 0.66 -17.67
N THR A 576 25.39 0.57 -16.54
CA THR A 576 25.24 -0.49 -15.53
C THR A 576 24.71 0.08 -14.23
N ALA A 577 24.12 -0.75 -13.38
CA ALA A 577 23.70 -0.33 -12.04
C ALA A 577 24.90 0.13 -11.19
N GLU A 578 26.10 -0.38 -11.48
CA GLU A 578 27.35 0.10 -10.86
C GLU A 578 27.63 1.56 -11.20
N ARG A 579 27.53 1.93 -12.49
CA ARG A 579 27.79 3.30 -12.96
C ARG A 579 26.70 4.28 -12.53
N LEU A 580 25.46 3.80 -12.43
CA LEU A 580 24.27 4.59 -12.12
C LEU A 580 23.94 4.60 -10.62
N GLN A 581 24.81 4.06 -9.75
CA GLN A 581 24.55 4.00 -8.31
C GLN A 581 24.22 5.36 -7.66
N PRO A 582 24.93 6.48 -7.97
CA PRO A 582 24.62 7.77 -7.34
C PRO A 582 23.20 8.27 -7.67
N GLU A 583 22.71 7.94 -8.86
CA GLU A 583 21.36 8.26 -9.33
C GLU A 583 20.33 7.36 -8.64
N LEU A 584 20.59 6.04 -8.58
CA LEU A 584 19.71 5.04 -7.95
C LEU A 584 19.58 5.18 -6.43
N GLN A 585 20.58 5.76 -5.76
CA GLN A 585 20.60 5.90 -4.31
C GLN A 585 19.46 6.79 -3.77
N HIS A 586 19.02 7.77 -4.56
CA HIS A 586 18.03 8.78 -4.15
C HIS A 586 16.71 8.67 -4.92
N ASP A 587 16.53 7.61 -5.73
CA ASP A 587 15.33 7.38 -6.52
C ASP A 587 14.70 6.03 -6.15
N PRO A 588 13.76 6.01 -5.18
CA PRO A 588 13.07 4.80 -4.75
C PRO A 588 12.33 4.07 -5.87
N ALA A 589 11.78 4.81 -6.85
CA ALA A 589 11.03 4.24 -7.96
C ALA A 589 11.98 3.53 -8.94
N ALA A 590 13.13 4.14 -9.27
CA ALA A 590 14.13 3.52 -10.12
C ALA A 590 14.78 2.28 -9.46
N LEU A 591 15.01 2.33 -8.13
CA LEU A 591 15.47 1.17 -7.37
C LEU A 591 14.42 0.05 -7.42
N ARG A 592 13.15 0.35 -7.19
CA ARG A 592 12.06 -0.64 -7.27
C ARG A 592 11.99 -1.27 -8.67
N ALA A 593 12.05 -0.46 -9.72
CA ALA A 593 12.04 -0.95 -11.10
C ALA A 593 13.22 -1.89 -11.41
N LEU A 594 14.42 -1.59 -10.87
CA LEU A 594 15.59 -2.46 -10.98
C LEU A 594 15.37 -3.79 -10.25
N VAL A 595 14.88 -3.73 -9.02
CA VAL A 595 14.63 -4.94 -8.20
C VAL A 595 13.61 -5.84 -8.88
N ASP A 596 12.51 -5.28 -9.38
CA ASP A 596 11.44 -6.03 -10.06
C ASP A 596 11.94 -6.67 -11.36
N ALA A 597 12.77 -5.95 -12.13
CA ALA A 597 13.37 -6.47 -13.36
C ALA A 597 14.32 -7.65 -13.11
N VAL A 598 15.22 -7.51 -12.12
CA VAL A 598 16.16 -8.58 -11.77
C VAL A 598 15.42 -9.78 -11.18
N ALA A 599 14.41 -9.55 -10.33
CA ALA A 599 13.53 -10.58 -9.81
C ALA A 599 12.83 -11.35 -10.95
N SER A 600 12.27 -10.65 -11.93
CA SER A 600 11.64 -11.27 -13.11
C SER A 600 12.59 -12.19 -13.88
N ALA A 601 13.82 -11.73 -14.17
CA ALA A 601 14.83 -12.53 -14.87
C ALA A 601 15.25 -13.78 -14.07
N LEU A 602 15.40 -13.65 -12.75
CA LEU A 602 15.77 -14.76 -11.87
C LEU A 602 14.63 -15.77 -11.70
N ALA A 603 13.38 -15.32 -11.65
CA ALA A 603 12.22 -16.21 -11.53
C ALA A 603 12.15 -17.18 -12.72
N ASP A 604 12.33 -16.67 -13.95
CA ASP A 604 12.35 -17.51 -15.14
C ASP A 604 13.54 -18.48 -15.17
N ALA A 605 14.73 -18.00 -14.78
CA ALA A 605 15.91 -18.86 -14.68
C ALA A 605 15.70 -19.98 -13.64
N HIS A 606 15.23 -19.64 -12.44
CA HIS A 606 15.03 -20.57 -11.33
C HIS A 606 13.99 -21.63 -11.65
N ARG A 607 12.91 -21.25 -12.36
CA ARG A 607 11.88 -22.19 -12.85
C ARG A 607 12.43 -23.23 -13.81
N MET A 608 13.42 -22.85 -14.61
CA MET A 608 14.15 -23.76 -15.50
C MET A 608 15.36 -24.41 -14.80
N ASP A 609 15.43 -24.37 -13.46
CA ASP A 609 16.50 -24.94 -12.64
C ASP A 609 17.90 -24.34 -12.89
N TYR A 610 17.95 -23.14 -13.48
CA TYR A 610 19.17 -22.35 -13.66
C TYR A 610 19.40 -21.43 -12.47
N LEU A 611 20.63 -21.37 -11.96
CA LEU A 611 21.05 -20.41 -10.93
C LEU A 611 22.11 -19.47 -11.49
N HIS A 612 21.98 -18.16 -11.28
CA HIS A 612 22.86 -17.14 -11.86
C HIS A 612 24.27 -17.15 -11.25
N ARG A 613 24.36 -17.12 -9.91
CA ARG A 613 25.60 -17.24 -9.09
C ARG A 613 26.64 -16.13 -9.21
N ASP A 614 26.42 -15.13 -10.05
CA ASP A 614 27.26 -13.93 -10.15
C ASP A 614 26.43 -12.65 -10.28
N ILE A 615 25.41 -12.49 -9.44
CA ILE A 615 24.61 -11.25 -9.40
C ILE A 615 25.43 -10.16 -8.71
N LYS A 616 25.60 -9.05 -9.42
CA LYS A 616 26.34 -7.86 -8.96
C LYS A 616 25.93 -6.64 -9.79
N PRO A 617 26.21 -5.41 -9.33
CA PRO A 617 25.80 -4.20 -10.03
C PRO A 617 26.31 -4.10 -11.48
N ALA A 618 27.52 -4.60 -11.77
CA ALA A 618 28.10 -4.61 -13.11
C ALA A 618 27.35 -5.51 -14.13
N ASN A 619 26.57 -6.48 -13.66
CA ASN A 619 25.83 -7.43 -14.50
C ASN A 619 24.35 -7.04 -14.70
N ILE A 620 23.93 -5.93 -14.08
CA ILE A 620 22.59 -5.36 -14.21
C ILE A 620 22.73 -4.13 -15.10
N LEU A 621 22.19 -4.20 -16.31
CA LEU A 621 22.39 -3.20 -17.35
C LEU A 621 21.10 -2.44 -17.63
N LEU A 622 21.22 -1.14 -17.89
CA LEU A 622 20.12 -0.33 -18.42
C LEU A 622 20.15 -0.44 -19.94
N LEU A 623 19.11 -1.01 -20.53
CA LEU A 623 18.92 -1.18 -21.96
C LEU A 623 17.59 -0.54 -22.36
N ASP A 624 17.63 0.53 -23.14
CA ASP A 624 16.46 1.22 -23.69
C ASP A 624 15.40 1.53 -22.61
N GLY A 625 15.85 2.15 -21.51
CA GLY A 625 14.96 2.56 -20.41
C GLY A 625 14.51 1.45 -19.45
N ARG A 626 14.86 0.18 -19.71
CA ARG A 626 14.56 -0.96 -18.83
C ARG A 626 15.82 -1.64 -18.30
N TRP A 627 15.71 -2.23 -17.12
CA TRP A 627 16.78 -3.02 -16.53
C TRP A 627 16.78 -4.45 -17.09
N VAL A 628 17.97 -4.94 -17.43
CA VAL A 628 18.20 -6.31 -17.91
C VAL A 628 19.36 -6.97 -17.16
N LEU A 629 19.22 -8.26 -16.87
CA LEU A 629 20.25 -9.09 -16.27
C LEU A 629 21.09 -9.78 -17.35
N GLY A 630 22.41 -9.63 -17.27
CA GLY A 630 23.37 -10.24 -18.20
C GLY A 630 24.45 -11.08 -17.50
N ASP A 631 25.39 -11.61 -18.29
CA ASP A 631 26.54 -12.41 -17.85
C ASP A 631 26.20 -13.77 -17.18
N TRP A 632 25.48 -14.60 -17.92
CA TRP A 632 25.08 -15.97 -17.57
C TRP A 632 26.25 -17.00 -17.61
N GLY A 633 27.51 -16.55 -17.60
CA GLY A 633 28.69 -17.39 -17.82
C GLY A 633 28.99 -18.40 -16.69
N ILE A 634 28.50 -18.15 -15.47
CA ILE A 634 28.71 -19.02 -14.29
C ILE A 634 27.46 -19.78 -13.85
N VAL A 635 26.46 -19.83 -14.71
CA VAL A 635 25.19 -20.45 -14.42
C VAL A 635 25.31 -21.95 -14.14
N ARG A 636 24.59 -22.45 -13.12
CA ARG A 636 24.43 -23.90 -12.92
C ARG A 636 23.24 -24.41 -13.73
N ARG A 637 23.46 -25.48 -14.51
CA ARG A 637 22.41 -26.22 -15.23
C ARG A 637 21.55 -27.09 -14.29
N PRO A 638 20.37 -27.53 -14.74
CA PRO A 638 19.55 -28.53 -14.03
C PRO A 638 20.34 -29.79 -13.65
N ARG A 639 19.95 -30.40 -12.53
CA ARG A 639 20.56 -31.65 -12.03
C ARG A 639 20.39 -32.75 -13.10
N GLY A 640 21.49 -33.41 -13.48
CA GLY A 640 21.50 -34.48 -14.49
C GLY A 640 21.99 -34.07 -15.89
N GLN A 641 22.13 -32.77 -16.19
CA GLN A 641 22.67 -32.27 -17.47
C GLN A 641 24.15 -31.81 -17.39
N THR A 642 24.82 -32.05 -16.27
CA THR A 642 26.23 -31.72 -16.04
C THR A 642 27.15 -32.90 -16.30
N THR A 643 27.97 -32.82 -17.34
CA THR A 643 28.95 -33.85 -17.75
C THR A 643 30.29 -33.82 -17.00
N ASN A 644 30.46 -33.02 -15.94
CA ASN A 644 31.73 -33.03 -15.19
C ASN A 644 31.55 -32.91 -13.66
N PRO A 645 31.50 -34.04 -12.91
CA PRO A 645 31.22 -34.07 -11.48
C PRO A 645 32.41 -33.83 -10.52
N LYS A 646 33.58 -33.31 -10.95
CA LYS A 646 34.75 -33.20 -10.06
C LYS A 646 35.58 -31.93 -10.27
N ARG A 647 35.22 -30.84 -9.59
CA ARG A 647 36.13 -29.75 -9.21
C ARG A 647 35.63 -29.11 -7.90
N THR A 648 35.85 -29.81 -6.80
CA THR A 648 35.75 -29.27 -5.44
C THR A 648 36.89 -28.28 -5.20
N GLY A 649 36.58 -27.09 -4.65
CA GLY A 649 37.59 -26.18 -4.07
C GLY A 649 37.94 -24.88 -4.82
N THR A 650 37.20 -24.46 -5.85
CA THR A 650 37.34 -23.12 -6.43
C THR A 650 36.11 -22.29 -6.15
N ALA A 651 36.26 -21.19 -5.39
CA ALA A 651 35.21 -20.20 -5.15
C ALA A 651 34.60 -19.72 -6.48
N ILE A 652 33.28 -19.53 -6.48
CA ILE A 652 32.49 -19.17 -7.65
C ILE A 652 31.80 -17.82 -7.42
N GLY A 653 31.84 -16.94 -8.43
CA GLY A 653 31.20 -15.62 -8.38
C GLY A 653 32.13 -14.52 -7.84
N THR A 654 31.55 -13.35 -7.62
CA THR A 654 32.22 -12.16 -7.05
C THR A 654 32.06 -12.19 -5.53
N ALA A 655 33.16 -12.31 -4.78
CA ALA A 655 33.16 -12.69 -3.36
C ALA A 655 32.41 -11.69 -2.46
N GLU A 656 32.41 -10.42 -2.84
CA GLU A 656 31.82 -9.31 -2.09
C GLU A 656 30.29 -9.30 -2.15
N PHE A 657 29.70 -9.84 -3.22
CA PHE A 657 28.25 -9.93 -3.43
C PHE A 657 27.72 -11.36 -3.26
N GLY A 658 28.54 -12.37 -3.52
CA GLY A 658 28.13 -13.77 -3.50
C GLY A 658 27.79 -14.30 -2.11
N ALA A 659 26.82 -15.23 -2.08
CA ALA A 659 26.43 -15.91 -0.86
C ALA A 659 27.59 -16.74 -0.24
N PRO A 660 27.67 -16.84 1.11
CA PRO A 660 28.75 -17.58 1.79
C PRO A 660 28.93 -19.01 1.27
N GLU A 661 27.81 -19.70 0.99
CA GLU A 661 27.82 -21.07 0.48
C GLU A 661 28.41 -21.22 -0.92
N LEU A 662 28.50 -20.16 -1.75
CA LEU A 662 29.16 -20.22 -3.07
C LEU A 662 30.68 -20.41 -2.96
N SER A 663 31.26 -20.06 -1.81
CA SER A 663 32.69 -20.27 -1.52
C SER A 663 32.96 -21.60 -0.82
N VAL A 664 31.97 -22.14 -0.09
CA VAL A 664 32.13 -23.36 0.74
C VAL A 664 31.63 -24.60 0.00
N ASP A 665 30.41 -24.55 -0.54
CA ASP A 665 29.78 -25.65 -1.27
C ASP A 665 28.90 -25.11 -2.42
N PRO A 666 29.54 -24.62 -3.50
CA PRO A 666 28.82 -24.08 -4.64
C PRO A 666 27.95 -25.12 -5.36
N HIS A 667 28.08 -26.42 -5.07
CA HIS A 667 27.24 -27.44 -5.69
C HIS A 667 25.84 -27.48 -5.07
N ASN A 668 25.73 -27.17 -3.77
CA ASN A 668 24.46 -27.16 -3.04
C ASN A 668 23.75 -25.79 -2.99
N ALA A 669 24.28 -24.78 -3.68
CA ALA A 669 23.59 -23.48 -3.82
C ALA A 669 22.15 -23.65 -4.37
N THR A 670 21.25 -22.81 -3.88
CA THR A 670 19.81 -22.79 -4.20
C THR A 670 19.42 -21.40 -4.73
N PRO A 671 18.16 -21.18 -5.15
CA PRO A 671 17.65 -19.83 -5.41
C PRO A 671 17.98 -18.80 -4.33
N ALA A 672 18.00 -19.22 -3.05
CA ALA A 672 18.36 -18.38 -1.90
C ALA A 672 19.79 -17.81 -1.96
N SER A 673 20.69 -18.39 -2.76
CA SER A 673 22.04 -17.86 -3.01
C SER A 673 22.01 -16.65 -3.96
N ASP A 674 21.14 -16.68 -4.96
CA ASP A 674 20.92 -15.56 -5.87
C ASP A 674 20.20 -14.41 -5.15
N ILE A 675 19.22 -14.74 -4.29
CA ILE A 675 18.49 -13.77 -3.44
C ILE A 675 19.43 -13.07 -2.45
N TYR A 676 20.39 -13.79 -1.85
CA TYR A 676 21.43 -13.18 -1.03
C TYR A 676 22.21 -12.12 -1.81
N SER A 677 22.61 -12.48 -3.04
CA SER A 677 23.41 -11.61 -3.89
C SER A 677 22.61 -10.36 -4.31
N LEU A 678 21.31 -10.51 -4.58
CA LEU A 678 20.41 -9.39 -4.83
C LEU A 678 20.25 -8.49 -3.58
N GLY A 679 20.12 -9.06 -2.39
CA GLY A 679 20.09 -8.30 -1.14
C GLY A 679 21.35 -7.48 -0.91
N LYS A 680 22.53 -8.03 -1.26
CA LYS A 680 23.80 -7.30 -1.22
C LYS A 680 23.86 -6.17 -2.24
N VAL A 681 23.30 -6.36 -3.45
CA VAL A 681 23.17 -5.30 -4.46
C VAL A 681 22.29 -4.16 -3.96
N ILE A 682 21.12 -4.46 -3.39
CA ILE A 682 20.19 -3.45 -2.85
C ILE A 682 20.85 -2.64 -1.73
N GLY A 683 21.48 -3.33 -0.77
CA GLY A 683 22.20 -2.67 0.31
C GLY A 683 23.34 -1.77 -0.19
N TRP A 684 24.08 -2.21 -1.21
CA TRP A 684 25.12 -1.40 -1.83
C TRP A 684 24.57 -0.17 -2.57
N LEU A 685 23.50 -0.34 -3.35
CA LEU A 685 22.87 0.76 -4.09
C LEU A 685 22.42 1.89 -3.16
N LEU A 686 21.81 1.52 -2.02
CA LEU A 686 21.25 2.47 -1.05
C LEU A 686 22.30 3.10 -0.11
N THR A 687 23.35 2.36 0.25
CA THR A 687 24.36 2.87 1.19
C THR A 687 25.52 3.58 0.49
N GLY A 688 25.84 3.21 -0.75
CA GLY A 688 27.05 3.64 -1.46
C GLY A 688 28.36 3.17 -0.82
N LEU A 689 28.31 2.37 0.24
CA LEU A 689 29.47 1.88 0.97
C LEU A 689 30.07 0.64 0.29
N PRO A 690 31.40 0.45 0.32
CA PRO A 690 32.03 -0.72 -0.30
C PRO A 690 31.54 -2.03 0.33
N PRO A 691 31.16 -3.05 -0.46
CA PRO A 691 30.66 -4.31 0.07
C PRO A 691 31.80 -5.18 0.60
N GLU A 692 31.66 -5.65 1.83
CA GLU A 692 32.56 -6.64 2.43
C GLU A 692 32.01 -8.07 2.26
N VAL A 693 32.92 -9.05 2.18
CA VAL A 693 32.60 -10.47 2.02
C VAL A 693 31.85 -10.97 3.26
N ASN A 694 30.68 -11.60 3.05
CA ASN A 694 29.85 -12.18 4.12
C ASN A 694 29.33 -11.17 5.17
N VAL A 695 29.42 -9.86 4.94
CA VAL A 695 28.90 -8.82 5.84
C VAL A 695 27.71 -8.12 5.19
N PRO A 696 26.52 -8.06 5.83
CA PRO A 696 25.37 -7.38 5.26
C PRO A 696 25.53 -5.85 5.31
N LEU A 697 25.16 -5.17 4.21
CA LEU A 697 25.11 -3.70 4.13
C LEU A 697 23.68 -3.23 4.40
N LEU A 698 23.34 -2.99 5.67
CA LEU A 698 21.96 -2.64 6.04
C LEU A 698 21.69 -1.13 5.84
N PRO A 699 20.80 -0.74 4.91
CA PRO A 699 20.42 0.66 4.73
C PRO A 699 19.50 1.14 5.87
N SER A 700 19.21 2.45 5.89
CA SER A 700 18.08 3.03 6.64
C SER A 700 16.78 2.91 5.83
N GLY A 701 15.64 3.15 6.48
CA GLY A 701 14.32 3.17 5.82
C GLY A 701 13.73 1.78 5.51
N PRO A 702 12.70 1.72 4.65
CA PRO A 702 11.86 0.52 4.46
C PRO A 702 12.65 -0.68 3.91
N TRP A 703 13.69 -0.44 3.11
CA TRP A 703 14.53 -1.50 2.53
C TRP A 703 15.44 -2.21 3.53
N ARG A 704 15.56 -1.71 4.78
CA ARG A 704 16.39 -2.32 5.82
C ARG A 704 15.96 -3.76 6.12
N GLY A 705 14.66 -3.99 6.28
CA GLY A 705 14.10 -5.31 6.59
C GLY A 705 14.35 -6.30 5.46
N VAL A 706 14.14 -5.85 4.21
CA VAL A 706 14.42 -6.62 2.99
C VAL A 706 15.87 -7.08 2.94
N VAL A 707 16.83 -6.16 3.02
CA VAL A 707 18.26 -6.50 2.92
C VAL A 707 18.67 -7.44 4.04
N ARG A 708 18.19 -7.20 5.27
CA ARG A 708 18.47 -8.07 6.41
C ARG A 708 18.01 -9.52 6.18
N ARG A 709 16.76 -9.72 5.73
CA ARG A 709 16.21 -11.07 5.49
C ARG A 709 16.91 -11.78 4.34
N CYS A 710 17.26 -11.07 3.27
CA CYS A 710 17.98 -11.64 2.13
C CYS A 710 19.41 -12.09 2.50
N THR A 711 20.05 -11.40 3.45
CA THR A 711 21.49 -11.57 3.75
C THR A 711 21.77 -12.41 5.00
N TYR A 712 20.80 -13.17 5.52
CA TYR A 712 21.05 -14.14 6.59
C TYR A 712 22.13 -15.16 6.22
N HIS A 713 23.00 -15.56 7.15
CA HIS A 713 24.04 -16.54 6.86
C HIS A 713 23.47 -17.93 6.55
N ASP A 714 22.46 -18.38 7.29
CA ASP A 714 21.77 -19.64 7.00
C ASP A 714 20.85 -19.48 5.79
N PRO A 715 21.09 -20.19 4.66
CA PRO A 715 20.25 -20.07 3.46
C PRO A 715 18.77 -20.38 3.71
N ARG A 716 18.43 -21.18 4.73
CA ARG A 716 17.05 -21.57 5.06
C ARG A 716 16.24 -20.44 5.72
N GLN A 717 16.91 -19.41 6.22
CA GLN A 717 16.26 -18.24 6.83
C GLN A 717 16.04 -17.10 5.85
N ARG A 718 16.53 -17.25 4.61
CA ARG A 718 16.30 -16.31 3.52
C ARG A 718 14.97 -16.62 2.83
N PRO A 719 14.42 -15.70 2.03
CA PRO A 719 13.40 -16.05 1.06
C PRO A 719 13.89 -17.22 0.17
N GLN A 720 13.07 -18.27 0.03
CA GLN A 720 13.47 -19.49 -0.68
C GLN A 720 13.17 -19.38 -2.18
N THR A 721 12.24 -18.52 -2.56
CA THR A 721 11.85 -18.24 -3.94
C THR A 721 11.90 -16.75 -4.24
N ILE A 722 11.84 -16.39 -5.52
CA ILE A 722 11.69 -14.98 -5.91
C ILE A 722 10.33 -14.41 -5.45
N ALA A 723 9.28 -15.21 -5.29
CA ALA A 723 8.00 -14.73 -4.73
C ALA A 723 8.18 -14.35 -3.28
N ASP A 724 8.74 -15.26 -2.47
CA ASP A 724 9.01 -14.99 -1.06
C ASP A 724 9.81 -13.68 -0.90
N PHE A 725 10.74 -13.43 -1.84
CA PHE A 725 11.52 -12.19 -1.86
C PHE A 725 10.65 -10.96 -2.19
N LEU A 726 9.80 -11.03 -3.21
CA LEU A 726 8.90 -9.94 -3.59
C LEU A 726 7.83 -9.68 -2.52
N ASP A 727 7.31 -10.72 -1.85
CA ASP A 727 6.39 -10.58 -0.71
C ASP A 727 7.06 -9.81 0.44
N VAL A 728 8.32 -10.11 0.73
CA VAL A 728 9.11 -9.37 1.71
C VAL A 728 9.32 -7.91 1.28
N VAL A 729 9.58 -7.65 0.00
CA VAL A 729 9.68 -6.29 -0.53
C VAL A 729 8.36 -5.55 -0.34
N GLU A 730 7.23 -6.14 -0.73
CA GLU A 730 5.92 -5.51 -0.62
C GLU A 730 5.55 -5.23 0.83
N GLN A 731 5.72 -6.20 1.74
CA GLN A 731 5.44 -6.04 3.17
C GLN A 731 6.26 -4.92 3.82
N GLU A 732 7.53 -4.79 3.48
CA GLU A 732 8.46 -3.85 4.13
C GLU A 732 8.46 -2.48 3.44
N THR A 733 7.97 -2.38 2.21
CA THR A 733 7.92 -1.12 1.43
C THR A 733 6.52 -0.54 1.26
N ALA A 734 5.47 -1.28 1.64
CA ALA A 734 4.11 -0.75 1.67
C ALA A 734 3.98 0.42 2.65
N PRO A 735 3.23 1.48 2.30
CA PRO A 735 2.89 2.53 3.24
C PRO A 735 2.04 1.94 4.37
N GLN A 736 2.60 1.84 5.57
CA GLN A 736 1.82 1.50 6.76
C GLN A 736 0.84 2.63 7.05
N ILE A 737 -0.46 2.33 7.03
CA ILE A 737 -1.48 3.14 7.70
C ILE A 737 -1.30 2.90 9.19
N ASP A 738 -0.31 3.56 9.80
CA ASP A 738 -0.27 3.61 11.26
C ASP A 738 -1.40 4.53 11.72
N LEU A 739 -2.33 3.99 12.53
CA LEU A 739 -3.26 4.82 13.27
C LEU A 739 -2.47 5.90 14.02
N PRO A 740 -2.91 7.18 14.05
CA PRO A 740 -2.21 8.23 14.77
C PRO A 740 -1.84 7.83 16.20
N ILE A 741 -2.72 7.11 16.90
CA ILE A 741 -2.46 6.61 18.25
C ILE A 741 -1.37 5.52 18.30
N ALA A 742 -1.36 4.57 17.36
CA ALA A 742 -0.34 3.52 17.30
C ALA A 742 1.03 4.11 16.97
N ARG A 743 1.07 5.07 16.04
CA ARG A 743 2.26 5.86 15.73
C ARG A 743 2.73 6.64 16.95
N ALA A 744 1.80 7.28 17.64
CA ALA A 744 2.10 8.09 18.82
C ALA A 744 2.66 7.24 19.97
N GLN A 745 2.15 6.03 20.19
CA GLN A 745 2.66 5.09 21.19
C GLN A 745 4.08 4.61 20.85
N GLN A 746 4.37 4.32 19.57
CA GLN A 746 5.73 4.00 19.13
C GLN A 746 6.69 5.16 19.36
N LEU A 747 6.27 6.38 19.02
CA LEU A 747 7.07 7.59 19.23
C LEU A 747 7.25 7.89 20.72
N LEU A 748 6.24 7.64 21.56
CA LEU A 748 6.35 7.76 23.01
C LEU A 748 7.36 6.77 23.59
N ALA A 749 7.34 5.51 23.13
CA ALA A 749 8.31 4.51 23.57
C ALA A 749 9.74 4.92 23.22
N ALA A 750 9.97 5.41 22.00
CA ALA A 750 11.27 5.94 21.59
C ALA A 750 11.67 7.22 22.37
N ALA A 751 10.74 8.12 22.61
CA ALA A 751 10.98 9.33 23.41
C ALA A 751 11.38 9.01 24.86
N LYS A 752 10.82 7.93 25.44
CA LYS A 752 11.22 7.42 26.77
C LYS A 752 12.65 6.84 26.79
N GLU A 753 13.20 6.49 25.63
CA GLU A 753 14.61 6.11 25.44
C GLU A 753 15.51 7.33 25.12
N GLU A 754 15.08 8.54 25.50
CA GLU A 754 15.79 9.81 25.30
C GLU A 754 15.93 10.25 23.83
N ASP A 755 15.12 9.70 22.90
CA ASP A 755 15.07 10.16 21.51
C ASP A 755 14.28 11.47 21.37
N THR A 756 15.01 12.58 21.24
CA THR A 756 14.44 13.93 21.10
C THR A 756 13.70 14.13 19.76
N ASP A 757 14.09 13.42 18.69
CA ASP A 757 13.39 13.53 17.40
C ASP A 757 12.04 12.81 17.45
N ALA A 758 11.98 11.66 18.13
CA ALA A 758 10.73 10.97 18.39
C ALA A 758 9.75 11.83 19.19
N ALA A 759 10.22 12.52 20.23
CA ALA A 759 9.41 13.47 21.00
C ALA A 759 8.88 14.62 20.13
N ARG A 760 9.72 15.23 19.29
CA ARG A 760 9.30 16.30 18.37
C ARG A 760 8.22 15.82 17.39
N ARG A 761 8.41 14.62 16.81
CA ARG A 761 7.45 14.03 15.87
C ARG A 761 6.13 13.68 16.54
N LEU A 762 6.16 13.26 17.81
CA LEU A 762 4.95 13.00 18.60
C LEU A 762 4.16 14.29 18.86
N LEU A 763 4.85 15.38 19.23
CA LEU A 763 4.21 16.69 19.43
C LEU A 763 3.59 17.23 18.14
N ALA A 764 4.28 17.07 17.01
CA ALA A 764 3.74 17.43 15.70
C ALA A 764 2.49 16.61 15.34
N LEU A 765 2.57 15.29 15.51
CA LEU A 765 1.44 14.39 15.29
C LEU A 765 0.23 14.76 16.15
N ALA A 766 0.44 15.12 17.42
CA ALA A 766 -0.66 15.54 18.28
C ALA A 766 -1.26 16.90 17.91
N ALA A 767 -0.46 17.82 17.39
CA ALA A 767 -0.96 19.11 16.88
C ALA A 767 -1.86 18.92 15.65
N ASP A 768 -1.51 17.98 14.77
CA ASP A 768 -2.29 17.66 13.56
C ASP A 768 -3.59 16.89 13.89
N HIS A 769 -3.69 16.31 15.09
CA HIS A 769 -4.82 15.49 15.55
C HIS A 769 -5.42 16.01 16.87
N GLY A 770 -5.71 17.31 16.95
CA GLY A 770 -6.24 17.98 18.15
C GLY A 770 -7.51 17.35 18.77
N ASP A 771 -8.36 16.76 17.94
CA ASP A 771 -9.62 16.13 18.37
C ASP A 771 -9.44 14.69 18.92
N ASP A 772 -8.22 14.14 18.90
CA ASP A 772 -7.95 12.77 19.32
C ASP A 772 -7.81 12.63 20.84
N TYR A 773 -8.92 12.30 21.50
CA TYR A 773 -9.02 12.21 22.96
C TYR A 773 -7.99 11.26 23.62
N GLU A 774 -7.74 10.08 23.03
CA GLU A 774 -6.80 9.09 23.57
C GLU A 774 -5.35 9.56 23.40
N LEU A 775 -5.02 10.21 22.28
CA LEU A 775 -3.71 10.81 22.07
C LEU A 775 -3.38 11.86 23.14
N TYR A 776 -4.36 12.68 23.50
CA TYR A 776 -4.19 13.76 24.47
C TYR A 776 -4.22 13.30 25.93
N LEU A 777 -4.92 12.22 26.29
CA LEU A 777 -5.01 11.81 27.71
C LEU A 777 -4.17 10.58 28.07
N ASP A 778 -3.80 9.76 27.09
CA ASP A 778 -3.08 8.50 27.30
C ASP A 778 -1.67 8.50 26.71
N VAL A 779 -1.32 9.46 25.84
CA VAL A 779 0.02 9.55 25.25
C VAL A 779 0.75 10.83 25.65
N LEU A 780 0.23 12.01 25.30
CA LEU A 780 0.91 13.28 25.55
C LEU A 780 1.32 13.50 27.02
N PRO A 781 0.46 13.24 28.03
CA PRO A 781 0.82 13.47 29.44
C PRO A 781 1.87 12.50 29.97
N ASN A 782 2.14 11.41 29.23
CA ASN A 782 3.14 10.42 29.58
C ASN A 782 4.54 10.75 29.03
N LEU A 783 4.67 11.86 28.30
CA LEU A 783 5.97 12.45 28.02
C LEU A 783 6.54 13.07 29.29
N ASP A 784 7.85 12.92 29.47
CA ASP A 784 8.55 13.61 30.55
C ASP A 784 8.61 15.10 30.22
N ILE A 785 7.95 15.90 31.05
CA ILE A 785 7.83 17.34 30.82
C ILE A 785 9.16 18.06 30.98
N GLU A 786 10.08 17.53 31.79
CA GLU A 786 11.40 18.15 32.01
C GLU A 786 12.28 18.06 30.76
N THR A 787 12.15 16.97 29.98
CA THR A 787 12.92 16.77 28.73
C THR A 787 12.24 17.40 27.52
N THR A 788 10.90 17.52 27.53
CA THR A 788 10.12 18.02 26.39
C THR A 788 9.84 19.52 26.44
N ALA A 789 9.93 20.17 27.61
CA ALA A 789 9.68 21.61 27.74
C ALA A 789 10.50 22.49 26.77
N PRO A 790 11.82 22.27 26.54
CA PRO A 790 12.57 23.05 25.55
C PRO A 790 11.98 22.96 24.13
N LEU A 791 11.49 21.78 23.73
CA LEU A 791 10.87 21.56 22.42
C LEU A 791 9.53 22.29 22.29
N LEU A 792 8.74 22.29 23.37
CA LEU A 792 7.46 22.99 23.42
C LEU A 792 7.65 24.52 23.35
N LEU A 793 8.67 25.04 24.02
CA LEU A 793 8.94 26.48 24.06
C LEU A 793 9.58 27.02 22.77
N ASP A 794 10.34 26.19 22.04
CA ASP A 794 10.85 26.53 20.69
C ASP A 794 9.72 26.75 19.66
N HIS A 795 8.53 26.16 19.89
CA HIS A 795 7.37 26.24 19.00
C HIS A 795 6.09 26.70 19.75
N PRO A 796 6.04 27.96 20.23
CA PRO A 796 5.00 28.41 21.16
C PRO A 796 3.59 28.41 20.55
N GLU A 797 3.45 28.66 19.24
CA GLU A 797 2.16 28.60 18.54
C GLU A 797 1.61 27.18 18.48
N GLN A 798 2.45 26.20 18.14
CA GLN A 798 2.08 24.78 18.14
C GLN A 798 1.72 24.32 19.56
N THR A 799 2.52 24.71 20.55
CA THR A 799 2.25 24.37 21.95
C THR A 799 0.95 24.98 22.45
N ARG A 800 0.60 26.19 22.01
CA ARG A 800 -0.71 26.78 22.31
C ARG A 800 -1.85 25.93 21.76
N THR A 801 -1.73 25.44 20.52
CA THR A 801 -2.70 24.50 19.92
C THR A 801 -2.85 23.23 20.77
N LEU A 802 -1.73 22.64 21.21
CA LEU A 802 -1.74 21.45 22.08
C LEU A 802 -2.45 21.73 23.42
N VAL A 803 -2.14 22.86 24.06
CA VAL A 803 -2.77 23.25 25.34
C VAL A 803 -4.27 23.48 25.17
N GLN A 804 -4.69 24.11 24.07
CA GLN A 804 -6.10 24.34 23.76
C GLN A 804 -6.86 23.04 23.51
N ALA A 805 -6.28 22.13 22.72
CA ALA A 805 -6.84 20.80 22.49
C ALA A 805 -6.95 20.01 23.80
N MET A 806 -5.89 19.94 24.61
CA MET A 806 -5.91 19.31 25.94
C MET A 806 -7.01 19.89 26.84
N THR A 807 -7.22 21.20 26.80
CA THR A 807 -8.26 21.88 27.59
C THR A 807 -9.66 21.56 27.07
N GLY A 808 -9.83 21.45 25.75
CA GLY A 808 -11.10 21.07 25.12
C GLY A 808 -11.61 19.70 25.58
N HIS A 809 -10.70 18.78 25.90
CA HIS A 809 -10.99 17.41 26.35
C HIS A 809 -11.48 17.31 27.81
N VAL A 810 -11.60 18.44 28.54
CA VAL A 810 -12.06 18.47 29.94
C VAL A 810 -13.48 17.92 30.16
N ARG A 811 -14.32 17.93 29.13
CA ARG A 811 -15.68 17.36 29.17
C ARG A 811 -15.70 15.85 28.91
N GLY A 812 -14.54 15.23 28.93
CA GLY A 812 -14.36 13.84 28.58
C GLY A 812 -14.74 13.57 27.13
N ASP A 813 -15.07 12.31 26.85
CA ASP A 813 -15.63 11.88 25.56
C ASP A 813 -17.15 12.14 25.46
N GLY A 814 -17.68 13.07 26.25
CA GLY A 814 -19.11 13.39 26.28
C GLY A 814 -20.02 12.39 27.02
N THR A 815 -19.47 11.34 27.65
CA THR A 815 -20.26 10.34 28.41
C THR A 815 -20.27 10.55 29.94
N GLY A 816 -19.46 11.48 30.47
CA GLY A 816 -19.35 11.78 31.89
C GLY A 816 -18.13 12.62 32.24
N TRP A 817 -17.90 12.88 33.54
CA TRP A 817 -16.67 13.54 34.02
C TRP A 817 -15.45 12.68 33.67
N PRO A 818 -14.29 13.27 33.32
CA PRO A 818 -13.09 12.50 32.97
C PRO A 818 -12.68 11.58 34.12
N HIS A 819 -12.07 10.43 33.80
CA HIS A 819 -11.64 9.51 34.85
C HIS A 819 -10.60 10.20 35.75
N TRP A 820 -10.59 9.88 37.05
CA TRP A 820 -9.76 10.57 38.04
C TRP A 820 -8.26 10.53 37.67
N ASN A 821 -7.78 9.40 37.13
CA ASN A 821 -6.41 9.27 36.63
C ASN A 821 -6.10 10.15 35.40
N GLU A 822 -7.08 10.35 34.52
CA GLU A 822 -6.91 11.16 33.29
C GLU A 822 -6.79 12.63 33.67
N SER A 823 -7.69 13.10 34.53
CA SER A 823 -7.64 14.47 35.09
C SER A 823 -6.32 14.73 35.81
N LYS A 824 -5.87 13.76 36.62
CA LYS A 824 -4.60 13.83 37.33
C LYS A 824 -3.41 14.03 36.38
N ARG A 825 -3.37 13.30 35.26
CA ARG A 825 -2.31 13.41 34.24
C ARG A 825 -2.40 14.72 33.47
N ALA A 826 -3.59 15.12 33.01
CA ALA A 826 -3.80 16.35 32.26
C ALA A 826 -3.40 17.59 33.08
N ILE A 827 -3.85 17.69 34.34
CA ILE A 827 -3.50 18.81 35.24
C ILE A 827 -1.99 18.83 35.50
N ALA A 828 -1.35 17.67 35.68
CA ALA A 828 0.08 17.59 35.90
C ALA A 828 0.89 18.08 34.69
N TRP A 829 0.49 17.68 33.48
CA TRP A 829 1.11 18.11 32.23
C TRP A 829 0.92 19.62 31.99
N LEU A 830 -0.30 20.14 32.12
CA LEU A 830 -0.62 21.56 31.96
C LEU A 830 0.14 22.43 32.97
N ARG A 831 0.23 22.00 34.24
CA ARG A 831 1.05 22.68 35.26
C ARG A 831 2.53 22.67 34.87
N GLY A 832 3.03 21.57 34.32
CA GLY A 832 4.41 21.47 33.85
C GLY A 832 4.71 22.43 32.71
N VAL A 833 3.83 22.55 31.71
CA VAL A 833 3.93 23.56 30.64
C VAL A 833 3.90 24.97 31.22
N ALA A 834 2.94 25.27 32.10
CA ALA A 834 2.81 26.59 32.74
C ALA A 834 4.05 26.96 33.56
N ARG A 835 4.65 26.01 34.28
CA ARG A 835 5.86 26.24 35.07
C ARG A 835 7.04 26.66 34.19
N HIS A 836 7.33 25.93 33.13
CA HIS A 836 8.44 26.28 32.22
C HIS A 836 8.16 27.56 31.43
N ALA A 837 6.91 27.79 31.01
CA ALA A 837 6.52 29.04 30.37
C ALA A 837 6.71 30.26 31.31
N ALA A 838 6.51 30.10 32.62
CA ALA A 838 6.79 31.15 33.59
C ALA A 838 8.29 31.38 33.82
N GLU A 839 9.11 30.32 33.80
CA GLU A 839 10.56 30.38 33.97
C GLU A 839 11.25 31.06 32.77
N GLU A 840 10.78 30.80 31.56
CA GLU A 840 11.30 31.36 30.29
C GLU A 840 10.51 32.59 29.80
N GLU A 841 9.66 33.18 30.64
CA GLU A 841 8.91 34.42 30.37
C GLU A 841 7.97 34.38 29.13
N HIS A 842 7.47 33.21 28.75
CA HIS A 842 6.44 33.04 27.71
C HIS A 842 5.02 33.30 28.26
N TRP A 843 4.67 34.58 28.41
CA TRP A 843 3.47 35.02 29.12
C TRP A 843 2.14 34.53 28.54
N ASP A 844 1.97 34.53 27.22
CA ASP A 844 0.72 34.08 26.59
C ASP A 844 0.50 32.58 26.80
N LEU A 845 1.57 31.79 26.73
CA LEU A 845 1.51 30.35 26.94
C LEU A 845 1.29 30.00 28.41
N LEU A 846 1.90 30.77 29.34
CA LEU A 846 1.61 30.67 30.77
C LEU A 846 0.12 30.89 31.06
N GLU A 847 -0.47 31.94 30.48
CA GLU A 847 -1.89 32.22 30.68
C GLU A 847 -2.76 31.07 30.18
N GLU A 848 -2.50 30.58 28.96
CA GLU A 848 -3.29 29.51 28.34
C GLU A 848 -3.18 28.19 29.12
N ALA A 849 -1.96 27.79 29.50
CA ALA A 849 -1.74 26.56 30.25
C ALA A 849 -2.33 26.63 31.67
N ALA A 850 -2.24 27.79 32.33
CA ALA A 850 -2.89 28.01 33.62
C ALA A 850 -4.42 27.97 33.52
N ARG A 851 -5.01 28.51 32.44
CA ARG A 851 -6.45 28.45 32.16
C ARG A 851 -6.91 27.02 31.95
N GLY A 852 -6.20 26.24 31.14
CA GLY A 852 -6.45 24.81 30.97
C GLY A 852 -6.41 24.06 32.28
N MET A 853 -5.36 24.28 33.08
CA MET A 853 -5.18 23.65 34.38
C MET A 853 -6.36 23.95 35.33
N CYS A 854 -6.80 25.22 35.44
CA CYS A 854 -7.93 25.59 36.28
C CYS A 854 -9.25 25.01 35.78
N THR A 855 -9.43 24.96 34.45
CA THR A 855 -10.63 24.35 33.83
C THR A 855 -10.72 22.87 34.19
N TRP A 856 -9.61 22.14 34.14
CA TRP A 856 -9.55 20.74 34.56
C TRP A 856 -9.74 20.55 36.07
N ASP A 857 -9.21 21.44 36.90
CA ASP A 857 -9.36 21.40 38.35
C ASP A 857 -10.79 21.68 38.80
N GLU A 858 -11.46 22.68 38.21
CA GLU A 858 -12.91 22.91 38.37
C GLU A 858 -13.72 21.69 37.96
N ALA A 859 -13.21 20.97 36.95
CA ALA A 859 -13.91 19.82 36.45
C ALA A 859 -13.79 18.62 37.40
N SER A 860 -12.56 18.19 37.71
CA SER A 860 -12.33 16.91 38.37
C SER A 860 -12.29 16.99 39.90
N ASN A 861 -12.08 18.18 40.47
CA ASN A 861 -11.81 18.39 41.90
C ASN A 861 -10.72 17.42 42.42
N GLU A 862 -9.56 17.38 41.74
CA GLU A 862 -8.54 16.36 42.02
C GLU A 862 -7.53 16.82 43.09
N PHE A 863 -7.68 16.26 44.29
CA PHE A 863 -7.01 16.72 45.51
C PHE A 863 -5.48 16.62 45.45
N ASP A 864 -4.94 15.53 44.89
CA ASP A 864 -3.49 15.35 44.76
C ASP A 864 -2.86 16.46 43.91
N GLN A 865 -3.54 16.86 42.82
CA GLN A 865 -3.03 17.90 41.94
C GLN A 865 -3.22 19.29 42.54
N GLN A 866 -4.28 19.52 43.31
CA GLN A 866 -4.45 20.78 44.05
C GLN A 866 -3.30 21.04 45.03
N ILE A 867 -2.79 20.00 45.71
CA ILE A 867 -1.62 20.12 46.58
C ILE A 867 -0.39 20.60 45.78
N ALA A 868 -0.09 19.91 44.68
CA ALA A 868 1.07 20.23 43.85
C ALA A 868 0.96 21.59 43.16
N THR A 869 -0.25 21.98 42.74
CA THR A 869 -0.54 23.32 42.19
C THR A 869 -0.37 24.39 43.25
N ARG A 870 -0.83 24.18 44.49
CA ARG A 870 -0.61 25.10 45.61
C ARG A 870 0.87 25.35 45.88
N ASP A 871 1.69 24.30 45.84
CA ASP A 871 3.14 24.42 46.02
C ASP A 871 3.82 25.20 44.89
N TRP A 872 3.32 25.07 43.65
CA TRP A 872 3.77 25.87 42.54
C TRP A 872 3.36 27.35 42.68
N LEU A 873 2.11 27.63 43.04
CA LEU A 873 1.60 28.99 43.27
C LEU A 873 2.41 29.76 44.33
N ARG A 874 2.91 29.08 45.37
CA ARG A 874 3.79 29.68 46.40
C ARG A 874 5.10 30.23 45.82
N ARG A 875 5.58 29.68 44.70
CA ARG A 875 6.85 30.05 44.06
C ARG A 875 6.69 31.16 43.03
N LEU A 876 5.46 31.48 42.61
CA LEU A 876 5.20 32.50 41.59
C LEU A 876 5.31 33.90 42.18
N HIS A 877 6.09 34.77 41.53
CA HIS A 877 6.26 36.17 41.92
C HIS A 877 6.17 37.10 40.70
N GLY A 878 5.86 38.37 40.90
CA GLY A 878 6.03 39.40 39.87
C GLY A 878 5.02 39.33 38.72
N GLN A 879 5.47 39.16 37.48
CA GLN A 879 4.59 39.12 36.31
C GLN A 879 3.83 37.80 36.19
N ALA A 880 4.52 36.66 36.36
CA ALA A 880 3.91 35.34 36.37
C ALA A 880 2.77 35.24 37.39
N ALA A 881 3.00 35.74 38.61
CA ALA A 881 1.98 35.80 39.66
C ALA A 881 0.75 36.64 39.28
N ARG A 882 0.93 37.76 38.56
CA ARG A 882 -0.17 38.63 38.12
C ARG A 882 -1.03 37.98 37.04
N ILE A 883 -0.41 37.25 36.10
CA ILE A 883 -1.09 36.52 35.02
C ILE A 883 -1.91 35.38 35.61
N VAL A 884 -1.28 34.51 36.41
CA VAL A 884 -1.98 33.38 37.06
C VAL A 884 -3.06 33.88 38.02
N ALA A 885 -2.85 34.99 38.73
CA ALA A 885 -3.91 35.63 39.51
C ALA A 885 -5.10 36.13 38.67
N GLY A 886 -4.87 36.49 37.41
CA GLY A 886 -5.93 36.80 36.44
C GLY A 886 -6.77 35.57 36.15
N VAL A 887 -6.12 34.47 35.77
CA VAL A 887 -6.79 33.19 35.51
C VAL A 887 -7.58 32.69 36.73
N LEU A 888 -7.01 32.75 37.93
CA LEU A 888 -7.71 32.36 39.16
C LEU A 888 -8.95 33.23 39.46
N ARG A 889 -8.99 34.49 39.02
CA ARG A 889 -10.20 35.32 39.14
C ARG A 889 -11.28 34.89 38.15
N ASP A 890 -10.89 34.43 36.96
CA ASP A 890 -11.80 33.92 35.94
C ASP A 890 -12.35 32.53 36.29
N HIS A 891 -11.62 31.77 37.14
CA HIS A 891 -11.95 30.41 37.60
C HIS A 891 -12.12 30.35 39.13
N PRO A 892 -13.20 30.95 39.69
CA PRO A 892 -13.39 31.06 41.13
C PRO A 892 -13.60 29.71 41.83
N ASP A 893 -14.12 28.69 41.13
CA ASP A 893 -14.37 27.38 41.72
C ASP A 893 -13.07 26.61 41.91
N SER A 894 -12.11 26.72 41.00
CA SER A 894 -10.74 26.21 41.21
C SER A 894 -10.01 27.04 42.28
N ALA A 895 -10.12 28.37 42.23
CA ALA A 895 -9.42 29.25 43.16
C ALA A 895 -9.78 29.02 44.63
N ARG A 896 -11.01 28.57 44.92
CA ARG A 896 -11.47 28.20 46.27
C ARG A 896 -10.68 27.07 46.90
N PHE A 897 -10.14 26.13 46.11
CA PHE A 897 -9.31 25.05 46.64
C PHE A 897 -7.98 25.54 47.22
N TYR A 898 -7.55 26.76 46.87
CA TYR A 898 -6.29 27.35 47.31
C TYR A 898 -6.44 28.36 48.46
N TYR A 899 -7.58 28.37 49.17
CA TYR A 899 -7.94 29.36 50.21
C TYR A 899 -6.85 29.63 51.26
N GLU A 900 -6.05 28.62 51.60
CA GLU A 900 -4.94 28.72 52.57
C GLU A 900 -3.90 29.77 52.17
N LEU A 901 -3.68 29.96 50.86
CA LEU A 901 -2.70 30.91 50.34
C LEU A 901 -3.04 32.37 50.70
N ALA A 902 -4.30 32.72 50.92
CA ALA A 902 -4.72 34.09 51.23
C ALA A 902 -4.03 34.65 52.49
N GLY A 903 -3.81 33.79 53.49
CA GLY A 903 -3.16 34.13 54.76
C GLY A 903 -1.63 34.05 54.75
N GLU A 904 -1.03 33.43 53.74
CA GLU A 904 0.41 33.19 53.67
C GLU A 904 1.17 34.43 53.19
N ARG A 905 1.86 35.14 54.09
CA ARG A 905 2.61 36.37 53.75
C ARG A 905 3.72 36.19 52.72
N ALA A 906 4.23 34.96 52.56
CA ALA A 906 5.27 34.64 51.58
C ALA A 906 4.74 34.54 50.14
N VAL A 907 3.43 34.40 49.96
CA VAL A 907 2.80 34.31 48.63
C VAL A 907 2.62 35.71 48.05
N ASP A 908 2.77 35.83 46.73
CA ASP A 908 2.59 37.10 46.02
C ASP A 908 1.19 37.70 46.27
N MET A 909 1.14 39.02 46.48
CA MET A 909 -0.08 39.76 46.79
C MET A 909 -1.18 39.57 45.73
N ALA A 910 -0.81 39.40 44.46
CA ALA A 910 -1.79 39.20 43.37
C ALA A 910 -2.54 37.87 43.52
N ILE A 911 -1.80 36.78 43.79
CA ILE A 911 -2.37 35.44 44.01
C ILE A 911 -3.25 35.43 45.27
N ARG A 912 -2.74 36.02 46.36
CA ARG A 912 -3.49 36.15 47.62
C ARG A 912 -4.81 36.90 47.42
N SER A 913 -4.79 37.98 46.64
CA SER A 913 -5.99 38.77 46.34
C SER A 913 -7.00 37.97 45.51
N ALA A 914 -6.55 37.21 44.50
CA ALA A 914 -7.42 36.41 43.64
C ALA A 914 -8.13 35.31 44.44
N VAL A 915 -7.38 34.56 45.25
CA VAL A 915 -7.92 33.51 46.11
C VAL A 915 -8.89 34.07 47.14
N ASN A 916 -8.54 35.18 47.81
CA ASN A 916 -9.40 35.79 48.83
C ASN A 916 -10.72 36.32 48.26
N GLN A 917 -10.72 36.73 46.98
CA GLN A 917 -11.94 37.14 46.27
C GLN A 917 -12.86 35.94 46.00
N ALA A 918 -12.29 34.79 45.62
CA ALA A 918 -13.05 33.57 45.34
C ALA A 918 -13.65 32.92 46.59
N THR A 919 -13.03 33.10 47.76
CA THR A 919 -13.49 32.55 49.05
C THR A 919 -14.46 33.46 49.80
N SER A 920 -14.60 34.72 49.38
CA SER A 920 -15.53 35.70 49.96
C SER A 920 -16.96 35.63 49.38
N HIS A 921 -17.12 34.88 48.29
CA HIS A 921 -18.39 34.48 47.68
C HIS A 921 -18.66 33.01 47.99
#